data_AF-A0A2J6QJT1-F1
#
_entry.id   AF-A0A2J6QJT1-F1
#
_cell.length_a   1.000
_cell.length_b   1.000
_cell.length_c   1.000
_cell.angle_alpha   90.00
_cell.angle_beta   90.00
_cell.angle_gamma   90.00
#
_symmetry.space_group_name_H-M   'P 1'
#
loop_
_entity.id
_entity.type
_entity.pdbx_description
1 polymer ?
#
loop_
_entity_poly.entity_id
_entity_poly.type
_entity_poly.pdbx_seq_one_letter_code
_entity_poly.pdbx_strand_id
1 'polypeptide(L)'
;MPSKPRTESTLLNWVNTFPLDSKVESLAELSDGFVFSKLLEDFEPRYAVYVENHSSPSKWLAKKTSLEAVYKSLIRFIQNHCTEYVETTLRDPVDVTAIAEHDDEEETVKLLKIFLMAATRSSDIKRYVDRILTLTADDQSRIAEICTEQEVPADLQRDPKFNDASLPPKLTKDLDLAAEAAHAKTSAELEALKKRHADFMTRFEHLKDSHDQLLSHSQEADRELEALRSSSNDSKAHFISRLQTQLEEQNDLIATQEQQIESDRVLKERDQKELASLRPAAARLLESEDKLKELKNDIATLTKKANMVDHFKAKLEQQKSIERENEHLRRRIEVLEENQKEFDRVHEENAKHVKTAIEYEKKFAQYENEYVQSNTQKKSLEEELRNQYDEVSRLQLRQQHDEKFIESLQEQIRTNTAGPALSPDSPRARTAGLSLEEELEQSEDSHPNYALEISRLKAENQLLKSNSAGTATAIIQLEESERAKKRFEENLRDLTEKHAITQMQLHALLSNSSGEKNEAVVTTRKLYLEANQELTSIKSKLAELQAELSSRDRELLAARTDLAAVDQEEIDALEDLKATNEIITSSFKNDLLILQNQHKTLTTDHEQQKTQLIDVLLEKDRLMKELASFKEQNGTNGDDAYQKAQSKAIMEAENARNALQEQIKTQDSIIQDLQRRLKSAEESGPDAQKAANEAMIKNLLRENALISTAWYDLSSRLQSNHVVLQRRQDAPRSWLNKQRQMVNATPRR
;
A
#
# COMPACT_ATOMS: atom_id res chain seq x y z
N MET A 1 -39.72 91.95 -0.09
CA MET A 1 -39.52 93.36 0.27
C MET A 1 -38.12 93.50 0.87
N PRO A 2 -37.38 94.59 0.62
CA PRO A 2 -35.98 94.69 1.01
C PRO A 2 -35.81 95.25 2.43
N SER A 3 -35.48 94.38 3.39
CA SER A 3 -34.98 94.74 4.74
C SER A 3 -33.54 94.28 5.00
N LYS A 4 -32.98 93.49 4.07
CA LYS A 4 -31.64 92.88 4.07
C LYS A 4 -30.51 93.83 4.54
N PRO A 5 -30.23 94.97 3.89
CA PRO A 5 -29.09 95.84 4.22
C PRO A 5 -29.08 96.43 5.64
N ARG A 6 -30.23 96.49 6.33
CA ARG A 6 -30.25 96.90 7.75
C ARG A 6 -29.69 95.81 8.67
N THR A 7 -29.93 94.53 8.35
CA THR A 7 -29.44 93.39 9.15
C THR A 7 -27.92 93.24 9.01
N GLU A 8 -27.42 93.40 7.79
CA GLU A 8 -26.00 93.30 7.43
C GLU A 8 -25.17 94.39 8.12
N SER A 9 -25.60 95.66 7.99
CA SER A 9 -24.94 96.81 8.62
C SER A 9 -24.91 96.71 10.15
N THR A 10 -26.02 96.31 10.79
CA THR A 10 -26.06 96.11 12.25
C THR A 10 -25.14 94.99 12.73
N LEU A 11 -25.02 93.88 11.98
CA LEU A 11 -24.09 92.80 12.34
C LEU A 11 -22.62 93.20 12.16
N LEU A 12 -22.29 93.98 11.11
CA LEU A 12 -20.96 94.58 10.94
C LEU A 12 -20.63 95.57 12.06
N ASN A 13 -21.59 96.43 12.46
CA ASN A 13 -21.44 97.32 13.61
C ASN A 13 -21.12 96.54 14.90
N TRP A 14 -21.78 95.38 15.12
CA TRP A 14 -21.50 94.50 16.25
C TRP A 14 -20.12 93.84 16.20
N VAL A 15 -19.68 93.33 15.04
CA VAL A 15 -18.33 92.77 14.85
C VAL A 15 -17.25 93.81 15.16
N ASN A 16 -17.47 95.07 14.77
CA ASN A 16 -16.57 96.18 15.06
C ASN A 16 -16.51 96.59 16.56
N THR A 17 -17.25 95.93 17.46
CA THR A 17 -17.07 96.08 18.93
C THR A 17 -15.97 95.19 19.53
N PHE A 18 -15.41 94.27 18.73
CA PHE A 18 -14.35 93.37 19.14
C PHE A 18 -12.96 93.98 18.88
N PRO A 19 -11.90 93.52 19.59
CA PRO A 19 -10.54 94.00 19.40
C PRO A 19 -9.93 93.42 18.11
N LEU A 20 -10.28 94.01 16.97
CA LEU A 20 -9.80 93.62 15.64
C LEU A 20 -8.62 94.50 15.18
N ASP A 21 -7.72 93.92 14.38
CA ASP A 21 -6.53 94.61 13.84
C ASP A 21 -6.90 95.74 12.84
N SER A 22 -8.07 95.63 12.19
CA SER A 22 -8.67 96.64 11.35
C SER A 22 -10.19 96.65 11.52
N LYS A 23 -10.84 97.80 11.24
CA LYS A 23 -12.30 97.84 11.12
C LYS A 23 -12.76 97.11 9.85
N VAL A 24 -13.92 96.48 9.94
CA VAL A 24 -14.58 95.76 8.84
C VAL A 24 -15.68 96.67 8.28
N GLU A 25 -15.59 97.03 7.00
CA GLU A 25 -16.56 97.90 6.31
C GLU A 25 -17.45 97.10 5.33
N SER A 26 -17.11 95.86 4.99
CA SER A 26 -17.91 94.99 4.11
C SER A 26 -17.95 93.53 4.57
N LEU A 27 -19.06 92.81 4.28
CA LEU A 27 -19.17 91.37 4.54
C LEU A 27 -18.13 90.55 3.78
N ALA A 28 -17.71 90.99 2.59
CA ALA A 28 -16.70 90.31 1.79
C ALA A 28 -15.33 90.23 2.52
N GLU A 29 -15.05 91.12 3.46
CA GLU A 29 -13.82 91.12 4.28
C GLU A 29 -13.83 90.05 5.37
N LEU A 30 -14.97 89.41 5.65
CA LEU A 30 -15.10 88.30 6.61
C LEU A 30 -14.90 86.92 5.96
N SER A 31 -14.90 86.86 4.64
CA SER A 31 -14.83 85.63 3.83
C SER A 31 -13.51 84.84 3.98
N ASP A 32 -12.47 85.40 4.62
CA ASP A 32 -11.20 84.72 4.88
C ASP A 32 -11.16 83.91 6.18
N GLY A 33 -12.16 84.06 7.05
CA GLY A 33 -12.22 83.39 8.35
C GLY A 33 -11.26 83.94 9.41
N PHE A 34 -10.40 84.93 9.10
CA PHE A 34 -9.44 85.49 10.05
C PHE A 34 -10.17 86.26 11.17
N VAL A 35 -11.11 87.14 10.80
CA VAL A 35 -11.95 87.88 11.75
C VAL A 35 -12.82 86.93 12.59
N PHE A 36 -13.39 85.89 11.97
CA PHE A 36 -14.14 84.86 12.69
C PHE A 36 -13.29 84.03 13.66
N SER A 37 -12.00 83.81 13.36
CA SER A 37 -11.10 83.18 14.32
C SER A 37 -10.75 84.12 15.49
N LYS A 38 -10.55 85.42 15.23
CA LYS A 38 -10.35 86.42 16.29
C LYS A 38 -11.56 86.56 17.20
N LEU A 39 -12.78 86.40 16.66
CA LEU A 39 -14.01 86.30 17.44
C LEU A 39 -14.01 85.07 18.37
N LEU A 40 -13.56 83.90 17.91
CA LEU A 40 -13.40 82.70 18.76
C LEU A 40 -12.30 82.87 19.82
N GLU A 41 -11.18 83.51 19.48
CA GLU A 41 -10.07 83.76 20.40
C GLU A 41 -10.48 84.68 21.56
N ASP A 42 -11.31 85.69 21.31
CA ASP A 42 -11.89 86.54 22.36
C ASP A 42 -13.02 85.86 23.14
N PHE A 43 -13.69 84.84 22.59
CA PHE A 43 -14.68 84.03 23.32
C PHE A 43 -14.03 83.09 24.35
N GLU A 44 -13.10 82.23 23.91
CA GLU A 44 -12.30 81.34 24.76
C GLU A 44 -11.03 80.93 23.99
N PRO A 45 -9.81 81.37 24.40
CA PRO A 45 -8.57 81.12 23.68
C PRO A 45 -8.24 79.64 23.39
N ARG A 46 -8.87 78.69 24.09
CA ARG A 46 -8.73 77.24 23.85
C ARG A 46 -9.32 76.77 22.51
N TYR A 47 -10.23 77.54 21.91
CA TYR A 47 -10.89 77.24 20.63
C TYR A 47 -10.38 78.13 19.48
N ALA A 48 -9.37 78.98 19.74
CA ALA A 48 -8.75 79.82 18.71
C ALA A 48 -8.12 78.97 17.60
N VAL A 49 -8.29 79.39 16.35
CA VAL A 49 -7.77 78.69 15.17
C VAL A 49 -6.69 79.55 14.51
N TYR A 50 -5.47 79.04 14.39
CA TYR A 50 -4.43 79.78 13.66
C TYR A 50 -4.75 79.78 12.17
N VAL A 51 -5.01 80.98 11.60
CA VAL A 51 -5.34 81.20 10.20
C VAL A 51 -4.21 82.01 9.55
N GLU A 52 -3.65 81.49 8.46
CA GLU A 52 -2.51 82.12 7.76
C GLU A 52 -2.96 82.96 6.54
N ASN A 53 -2.49 84.21 6.48
CA ASN A 53 -2.83 85.16 5.41
C ASN A 53 -2.09 84.85 4.10
N HIS A 54 -2.65 83.95 3.28
CA HIS A 54 -2.06 83.48 2.03
C HIS A 54 -2.43 84.33 0.79
N SER A 55 -1.56 85.26 0.40
CA SER A 55 -1.71 86.05 -0.84
C SER A 55 -1.20 85.29 -2.08
N SER A 56 -1.88 84.22 -2.48
CA SER A 56 -1.46 83.32 -3.58
C SER A 56 -2.65 82.58 -4.24
N PRO A 57 -2.50 81.98 -5.44
CA PRO A 57 -3.60 81.93 -6.42
C PRO A 57 -4.78 81.02 -6.07
N SER A 58 -4.63 80.07 -5.15
CA SER A 58 -5.72 79.23 -4.63
C SER A 58 -6.49 79.91 -3.47
N LYS A 59 -6.75 81.22 -3.58
CA LYS A 59 -7.31 82.06 -2.50
C LYS A 59 -8.57 81.45 -1.86
N TRP A 60 -9.54 81.05 -2.68
CA TRP A 60 -10.81 80.50 -2.19
C TRP A 60 -10.66 79.17 -1.45
N LEU A 61 -9.67 78.33 -1.82
CA LEU A 61 -9.37 77.09 -1.09
C LEU A 61 -8.76 77.41 0.28
N ALA A 62 -7.90 78.43 0.39
CA ALA A 62 -7.39 78.89 1.67
C ALA A 62 -8.53 79.43 2.56
N LYS A 63 -9.34 80.36 2.04
CA LYS A 63 -10.59 80.87 2.67
C LYS A 63 -11.48 79.73 3.17
N LYS A 64 -11.69 78.70 2.34
CA LYS A 64 -12.50 77.53 2.68
C LYS A 64 -11.88 76.73 3.83
N THR A 65 -10.56 76.47 3.80
CA THR A 65 -9.90 75.71 4.88
C THR A 65 -9.89 76.45 6.22
N SER A 66 -9.71 77.77 6.23
CA SER A 66 -9.79 78.58 7.45
C SER A 66 -11.22 78.64 7.98
N LEU A 67 -12.20 78.98 7.14
CA LEU A 67 -13.61 78.98 7.54
C LEU A 67 -14.10 77.59 7.99
N GLU A 68 -13.70 76.49 7.34
CA GLU A 68 -14.05 75.13 7.77
C GLU A 68 -13.46 74.82 9.15
N ALA A 69 -12.22 75.22 9.43
CA ALA A 69 -11.58 75.01 10.73
C ALA A 69 -12.24 75.86 11.82
N VAL A 70 -12.53 77.13 11.53
CA VAL A 70 -13.24 78.05 12.42
C VAL A 70 -14.67 77.57 12.71
N TYR A 71 -15.44 77.15 11.69
CA TYR A 71 -16.80 76.64 11.85
C TYR A 71 -16.82 75.33 12.68
N LYS A 72 -15.87 74.41 12.45
CA LYS A 72 -15.71 73.20 13.28
C LYS A 72 -15.33 73.53 14.73
N SER A 73 -14.53 74.58 14.95
CA SER A 73 -14.17 75.02 16.31
C SER A 73 -15.34 75.74 17.01
N LEU A 74 -16.11 76.56 16.28
CA LEU A 74 -17.35 77.18 16.75
C LEU A 74 -18.39 76.12 17.15
N ILE A 75 -18.61 75.09 16.34
CA ILE A 75 -19.52 73.99 16.70
C ILE A 75 -19.06 73.29 17.99
N ARG A 76 -17.76 73.01 18.16
CA ARG A 76 -17.22 72.44 19.40
C ARG A 76 -17.40 73.36 20.61
N PHE A 77 -17.24 74.67 20.44
CA PHE A 77 -17.51 75.66 21.48
C PHE A 77 -19.00 75.65 21.88
N ILE A 78 -19.91 75.71 20.91
CA ILE A 78 -21.37 75.66 21.14
C ILE A 78 -21.76 74.32 21.78
N GLN A 79 -21.16 73.20 21.38
CA GLN A 79 -21.37 71.88 21.99
C GLN A 79 -20.97 71.82 23.48
N ASN A 80 -19.90 72.49 23.87
CA ASN A 80 -19.38 72.44 25.25
C ASN A 80 -19.96 73.53 26.17
N HIS A 81 -20.38 74.68 25.62
CA HIS A 81 -20.80 75.85 26.40
C HIS A 81 -22.26 76.30 26.16
N CYS A 82 -22.87 75.94 25.03
CA CYS A 82 -24.18 76.42 24.58
C CYS A 82 -25.08 75.27 24.08
N THR A 83 -25.12 74.16 24.81
CA THR A 83 -25.71 72.86 24.39
C THR A 83 -27.10 72.96 23.77
N GLU A 84 -27.97 73.82 24.31
CA GLU A 84 -29.35 74.03 23.85
C GLU A 84 -29.46 74.64 22.44
N TYR A 85 -28.42 75.34 21.97
CA TYR A 85 -28.40 75.97 20.64
C TYR A 85 -27.79 75.06 19.55
N VAL A 86 -27.03 74.01 19.93
CA VAL A 86 -26.36 73.08 19.00
C VAL A 86 -27.33 72.51 17.97
N GLU A 87 -28.45 71.95 18.42
CA GLU A 87 -29.46 71.31 17.56
C GLU A 87 -30.04 72.27 16.51
N THR A 88 -30.05 73.58 16.80
CA THR A 88 -30.50 74.61 15.84
C THR A 88 -29.42 74.86 14.80
N THR A 89 -28.16 75.03 15.22
CA THR A 89 -27.01 75.28 14.32
C THR A 89 -26.65 74.12 13.41
N LEU A 90 -27.03 72.88 13.78
CA LEU A 90 -26.84 71.68 12.96
C LEU A 90 -28.00 71.41 12.01
N ARG A 91 -29.18 72.04 12.21
CA ARG A 91 -30.36 71.86 11.37
C ARG A 91 -30.32 72.70 10.08
N ASP A 92 -29.73 73.89 10.16
CA ASP A 92 -29.44 74.78 9.02
C ASP A 92 -27.93 75.10 9.00
N PRO A 93 -27.08 74.16 8.55
CA PRO A 93 -25.64 74.35 8.51
C PRO A 93 -25.24 75.40 7.47
N VAL A 94 -24.18 76.16 7.77
CA VAL A 94 -23.66 77.20 6.88
C VAL A 94 -22.91 76.59 5.70
N ASP A 95 -23.20 77.04 4.47
CA ASP A 95 -22.37 76.68 3.32
C ASP A 95 -21.10 77.54 3.27
N VAL A 96 -20.11 77.07 4.04
CA VAL A 96 -18.73 77.59 4.05
C VAL A 96 -18.10 77.64 2.65
N THR A 97 -18.57 76.83 1.69
CA THR A 97 -18.03 76.80 0.33
C THR A 97 -18.57 77.93 -0.53
N ALA A 98 -19.86 78.28 -0.38
CA ALA A 98 -20.46 79.47 -1.00
C ALA A 98 -19.80 80.77 -0.49
N ILE A 99 -19.56 80.87 0.83
CA ILE A 99 -18.83 82.01 1.42
C ILE A 99 -17.41 82.10 0.83
N ALA A 100 -16.68 80.99 0.75
CA ALA A 100 -15.28 81.01 0.37
C ALA A 100 -15.04 81.22 -1.15
N GLU A 101 -15.92 80.70 -2.01
CA GLU A 101 -15.76 80.73 -3.48
C GLU A 101 -16.54 81.87 -4.16
N HIS A 102 -17.62 82.36 -3.56
CA HIS A 102 -18.51 83.37 -4.14
C HIS A 102 -18.71 84.62 -3.26
N ASP A 103 -18.07 84.67 -2.09
CA ASP A 103 -18.19 85.76 -1.10
C ASP A 103 -19.66 86.04 -0.70
N ASP A 104 -20.45 84.96 -0.59
CA ASP A 104 -21.91 84.99 -0.38
C ASP A 104 -22.32 85.72 0.91
N GLU A 105 -23.02 86.84 0.74
CA GLU A 105 -23.50 87.71 1.82
C GLU A 105 -24.57 87.03 2.69
N GLU A 106 -25.41 86.14 2.15
CA GLU A 106 -26.51 85.52 2.91
C GLU A 106 -26.00 84.43 3.85
N GLU A 107 -25.09 83.58 3.38
CA GLU A 107 -24.43 82.58 4.24
C GLU A 107 -23.41 83.23 5.20
N THR A 108 -22.75 84.33 4.80
CA THR A 108 -21.90 85.12 5.72
C THR A 108 -22.73 85.74 6.86
N VAL A 109 -23.93 86.25 6.55
CA VAL A 109 -24.89 86.70 7.56
C VAL A 109 -25.41 85.55 8.43
N LYS A 110 -25.66 84.36 7.86
CA LYS A 110 -26.01 83.17 8.65
C LYS A 110 -24.91 82.82 9.65
N LEU A 111 -23.64 82.80 9.23
CA LEU A 111 -22.49 82.56 10.11
C LEU A 111 -22.38 83.61 11.22
N LEU A 112 -22.55 84.90 10.89
CA LEU A 112 -22.58 85.99 11.87
C LEU A 112 -23.70 85.84 12.90
N LYS A 113 -24.90 85.42 12.48
CA LYS A 113 -26.03 85.14 13.39
C LYS A 113 -25.68 84.01 14.36
N ILE A 114 -25.04 82.93 13.90
CA ILE A 114 -24.59 81.84 14.78
C ILE A 114 -23.54 82.34 15.78
N PHE A 115 -22.58 83.17 15.37
CA PHE A 115 -21.61 83.80 16.28
C PHE A 115 -22.28 84.70 17.34
N LEU A 116 -23.25 85.52 16.96
CA LEU A 116 -24.04 86.37 17.87
C LEU A 116 -24.87 85.54 18.87
N MET A 117 -25.50 84.48 18.40
CA MET A 117 -26.29 83.56 19.23
C MET A 117 -25.41 82.72 20.17
N ALA A 118 -24.19 82.37 19.75
CA ALA A 118 -23.19 81.77 20.62
C ALA A 118 -22.70 82.74 21.71
N ALA A 119 -22.38 84.00 21.35
CA ALA A 119 -21.96 85.02 22.31
C ALA A 119 -23.01 85.26 23.40
N THR A 120 -24.28 85.42 22.99
CA THR A 120 -25.42 85.69 23.88
C THR A 120 -25.88 84.50 24.72
N ARG A 121 -25.41 83.28 24.44
CA ARG A 121 -25.73 82.05 25.19
C ARG A 121 -24.53 81.38 25.86
N SER A 122 -23.32 81.93 25.67
CA SER A 122 -22.08 81.50 26.33
C SER A 122 -22.11 81.70 27.86
N SER A 123 -21.14 81.16 28.60
CA SER A 123 -21.04 81.37 30.05
C SER A 123 -20.88 82.84 30.47
N ASP A 124 -20.30 83.69 29.61
CA ASP A 124 -19.97 85.09 29.90
C ASP A 124 -20.91 86.11 29.20
N ILE A 125 -22.19 85.76 29.02
CA ILE A 125 -23.25 86.58 28.38
C ILE A 125 -23.10 88.09 28.64
N LYS A 126 -22.87 88.47 29.92
CA LYS A 126 -22.76 89.87 30.36
C LYS A 126 -21.74 90.66 29.56
N ARG A 127 -20.55 90.10 29.32
CA ARG A 127 -19.45 90.76 28.58
C ARG A 127 -19.86 91.16 27.16
N TYR A 128 -20.70 90.35 26.51
CA TYR A 128 -21.14 90.58 25.14
C TYR A 128 -22.43 91.39 25.05
N VAL A 129 -23.33 91.27 26.04
CA VAL A 129 -24.49 92.15 26.19
C VAL A 129 -24.05 93.60 26.50
N ASP A 130 -23.08 93.78 27.40
CA ASP A 130 -22.52 95.10 27.70
C ASP A 130 -21.88 95.75 26.46
N ARG A 131 -21.27 94.97 25.57
CA ARG A 131 -20.80 95.45 24.25
C ARG A 131 -21.95 95.83 23.31
N ILE A 132 -23.00 95.00 23.21
CA ILE A 132 -24.20 95.31 22.40
C ILE A 132 -24.84 96.62 22.85
N LEU A 133 -24.87 96.90 24.16
CA LEU A 133 -25.38 98.14 24.73
C LEU A 133 -24.53 99.40 24.41
N THR A 134 -23.36 99.26 23.79
CA THR A 134 -22.57 100.41 23.28
C THR A 134 -22.95 100.83 21.85
N LEU A 135 -23.75 100.03 21.14
CA LEU A 135 -24.23 100.32 19.78
C LEU A 135 -25.39 101.34 19.78
N THR A 136 -25.82 101.77 18.59
CA THR A 136 -26.98 102.69 18.48
C THR A 136 -28.28 102.01 18.93
N ALA A 137 -29.27 102.77 19.38
CA ALA A 137 -30.56 102.21 19.78
C ALA A 137 -31.28 101.44 18.63
N ASP A 138 -31.08 101.88 17.39
CA ASP A 138 -31.60 101.22 16.18
C ASP A 138 -30.89 99.89 15.88
N ASP A 139 -29.59 99.79 16.17
CA ASP A 139 -28.82 98.54 16.09
C ASP A 139 -29.20 97.59 17.23
N GLN A 140 -29.34 98.09 18.47
CA GLN A 140 -29.75 97.32 19.64
C GLN A 140 -31.13 96.68 19.43
N SER A 141 -32.10 97.45 18.93
CA SER A 141 -33.43 96.93 18.58
C SER A 141 -33.34 95.83 17.52
N ARG A 142 -32.53 96.06 16.46
CA ARG A 142 -32.39 95.07 15.39
C ARG A 142 -31.63 93.81 15.83
N ILE A 143 -30.70 93.91 16.77
CA ILE A 143 -30.05 92.74 17.41
C ILE A 143 -31.06 91.93 18.24
N ALA A 144 -31.93 92.59 19.01
CA ALA A 144 -33.00 91.91 19.75
C ALA A 144 -34.02 91.21 18.81
N GLU A 145 -34.37 91.86 17.70
CA GLU A 145 -35.15 91.24 16.62
C GLU A 145 -34.42 90.03 16.02
N ILE A 146 -33.11 90.12 15.72
CA ILE A 146 -32.34 88.99 15.18
C ILE A 146 -32.29 87.81 16.17
N CYS A 147 -32.10 88.08 17.47
CA CYS A 147 -32.07 87.02 18.49
C CYS A 147 -33.43 86.30 18.61
N THR A 148 -34.55 87.02 18.48
CA THR A 148 -35.90 86.43 18.53
C THR A 148 -36.35 85.82 17.18
N GLU A 149 -35.89 86.34 16.04
CA GLU A 149 -35.97 85.70 14.70
C GLU A 149 -35.23 84.34 14.64
N GLN A 150 -34.36 84.05 15.61
CA GLN A 150 -33.55 82.83 15.68
C GLN A 150 -33.92 81.96 16.90
N GLU A 151 -35.01 82.26 17.61
CA GLU A 151 -35.54 81.42 18.67
C GLU A 151 -36.53 80.38 18.13
N VAL A 152 -36.27 79.11 18.44
CA VAL A 152 -37.08 77.97 17.99
C VAL A 152 -38.33 77.86 18.86
N PRO A 153 -39.55 77.77 18.27
CA PRO A 153 -40.78 77.54 19.02
C PRO A 153 -40.69 76.34 19.97
N ALA A 154 -41.20 76.49 21.19
CA ALA A 154 -41.05 75.49 22.27
C ALA A 154 -41.52 74.08 21.89
N ASP A 155 -42.53 73.96 21.02
CA ASP A 155 -43.10 72.69 20.55
C ASP A 155 -42.15 71.84 19.68
N LEU A 156 -40.97 72.36 19.30
CA LEU A 156 -39.91 71.63 18.60
C LEU A 156 -38.65 71.39 19.46
N GLN A 157 -38.66 71.77 20.73
CA GLN A 157 -37.49 71.64 21.60
C GLN A 157 -37.36 70.18 22.10
N ARG A 158 -36.20 69.58 21.76
CA ARG A 158 -35.70 68.31 22.31
C ARG A 158 -36.51 67.04 21.95
N ASP A 159 -36.32 66.54 20.73
CA ASP A 159 -36.49 65.09 20.50
C ASP A 159 -35.25 64.36 21.09
N PRO A 160 -35.40 63.53 22.15
CA PRO A 160 -34.28 62.81 22.76
C PRO A 160 -33.69 61.70 21.85
N LYS A 161 -34.11 61.63 20.57
CA LYS A 161 -33.58 60.75 19.53
C LYS A 161 -32.91 61.49 18.37
N PHE A 162 -32.37 62.70 18.60
CA PHE A 162 -31.41 63.30 17.67
C PHE A 162 -30.10 62.47 17.63
N ASN A 163 -30.13 61.38 16.89
CA ASN A 163 -28.98 60.51 16.67
C ASN A 163 -27.93 61.23 15.79
N ASP A 164 -26.67 61.00 16.13
CA ASP A 164 -25.45 61.47 15.45
C ASP A 164 -25.41 61.13 13.93
N ALA A 165 -26.26 60.20 13.47
CA ALA A 165 -26.41 59.75 12.08
C ALA A 165 -26.89 60.83 11.07
N SER A 166 -27.17 62.06 11.49
CA SER A 166 -27.45 63.20 10.60
C SER A 166 -26.19 63.99 10.20
N LEU A 167 -25.06 63.80 10.90
CA LEU A 167 -23.81 64.49 10.63
C LEU A 167 -23.03 63.84 9.46
N PRO A 168 -22.19 64.61 8.73
CA PRO A 168 -21.37 64.06 7.65
C PRO A 168 -20.46 62.92 8.15
N PRO A 169 -20.50 61.69 7.57
CA PRO A 169 -19.84 60.50 8.13
C PRO A 169 -18.31 60.52 8.27
N LYS A 170 -17.65 61.62 7.89
CA LYS A 170 -16.24 61.90 8.19
C LYS A 170 -16.07 62.56 9.55
N LEU A 171 -16.92 63.55 9.86
CA LEU A 171 -16.76 64.40 11.04
C LEU A 171 -17.02 63.62 12.34
N THR A 172 -18.02 62.74 12.35
CA THR A 172 -18.32 61.86 13.49
C THR A 172 -17.18 60.88 13.74
N LYS A 173 -16.69 60.21 12.68
CA LYS A 173 -15.62 59.23 12.76
C LYS A 173 -14.25 59.82 13.18
N ASP A 174 -13.97 61.06 12.77
CA ASP A 174 -12.77 61.80 13.21
C ASP A 174 -12.89 62.27 14.68
N LEU A 175 -14.11 62.51 15.18
CA LEU A 175 -14.38 62.84 16.59
C LEU A 175 -14.27 61.60 17.50
N ASP A 176 -14.87 60.46 17.12
CA ASP A 176 -14.76 59.19 17.86
C ASP A 176 -13.30 58.77 18.06
N LEU A 177 -12.50 58.82 16.98
CA LEU A 177 -11.09 58.42 17.02
C LEU A 177 -10.24 59.36 17.89
N ALA A 178 -10.60 60.65 17.94
CA ALA A 178 -9.97 61.62 18.84
C ALA A 178 -10.36 61.38 20.32
N ALA A 179 -11.61 61.00 20.59
CA ALA A 179 -12.08 60.64 21.92
C ALA A 179 -11.40 59.35 22.42
N GLU A 180 -11.33 58.30 21.59
CA GLU A 180 -10.63 57.06 21.93
C GLU A 180 -9.14 57.29 22.23
N ALA A 181 -8.45 58.11 21.43
CA ALA A 181 -7.07 58.49 21.69
C ALA A 181 -6.89 59.27 23.01
N ALA A 182 -7.84 60.15 23.36
CA ALA A 182 -7.83 60.86 24.64
C ALA A 182 -8.09 59.92 25.83
N HIS A 183 -8.99 58.94 25.69
CA HIS A 183 -9.24 57.91 26.71
C HIS A 183 -8.05 56.98 26.90
N ALA A 184 -7.39 56.54 25.82
CA ALA A 184 -6.16 55.74 25.89
C ALA A 184 -5.03 56.50 26.61
N LYS A 185 -4.84 57.78 26.27
CA LYS A 185 -3.84 58.65 26.93
C LYS A 185 -4.12 58.84 28.41
N THR A 186 -5.34 59.24 28.78
CA THR A 186 -5.71 59.48 30.20
C THR A 186 -5.67 58.21 31.04
N SER A 187 -6.01 57.04 30.46
CA SER A 187 -5.84 55.74 31.10
C SER A 187 -4.36 55.42 31.39
N ALA A 188 -3.47 55.66 30.42
CA ALA A 188 -2.03 55.45 30.60
C ALA A 188 -1.41 56.42 31.64
N GLU A 189 -1.84 57.68 31.66
CA GLU A 189 -1.43 58.67 32.66
C GLU A 189 -1.93 58.30 34.06
N LEU A 190 -3.16 57.79 34.18
CA LEU A 190 -3.74 57.30 35.43
C LEU A 190 -3.01 56.07 35.98
N GLU A 191 -2.62 55.12 35.13
CA GLU A 191 -1.86 53.94 35.55
C GLU A 191 -0.41 54.29 35.94
N ALA A 192 0.23 55.22 35.20
CA ALA A 192 1.52 55.78 35.58
C ALA A 192 1.46 56.53 36.93
N LEU A 193 0.36 57.23 37.21
CA LEU A 193 0.14 57.93 38.47
C LEU A 193 -0.12 56.96 39.63
N LYS A 194 -0.91 55.88 39.44
CA LYS A 194 -1.03 54.79 40.43
C LYS A 194 0.33 54.19 40.77
N LYS A 195 1.14 53.87 39.75
CA LYS A 195 2.48 53.29 39.96
C LYS A 195 3.39 54.22 40.76
N ARG A 196 3.35 55.54 40.49
CA ARG A 196 4.04 56.55 41.30
C ARG A 196 3.48 56.64 42.72
N HIS A 197 2.17 56.52 42.91
CA HIS A 197 1.56 56.54 44.24
C HIS A 197 1.95 55.31 45.07
N ALA A 198 2.05 54.13 44.48
CA ALA A 198 2.57 52.92 45.15
C ALA A 198 4.08 53.05 45.51
N ASP A 199 4.88 53.64 44.62
CA ASP A 199 6.28 53.97 44.88
C ASP A 199 6.43 55.01 46.01
N PHE A 200 5.55 56.03 46.07
CA PHE A 200 5.50 56.97 47.20
C PHE A 200 5.01 56.32 48.50
N MET A 201 4.03 55.42 48.46
CA MET A 201 3.54 54.70 49.65
C MET A 201 4.61 53.80 50.25
N THR A 202 5.26 52.96 49.45
CA THR A 202 6.34 52.08 49.92
C THR A 202 7.55 52.88 50.44
N ARG A 203 7.91 54.01 49.80
CA ARG A 203 8.91 54.94 50.35
C ARG A 203 8.47 55.61 51.66
N PHE A 204 7.19 55.94 51.80
CA PHE A 204 6.64 56.53 53.02
C PHE A 204 6.60 55.52 54.16
N GLU A 205 6.23 54.26 53.88
CA GLU A 205 6.31 53.14 54.82
C GLU A 205 7.76 52.92 55.28
N HIS A 206 8.72 52.80 54.37
CA HIS A 206 10.15 52.69 54.73
C HIS A 206 10.69 53.92 55.50
N LEU A 207 10.25 55.13 55.16
CA LEU A 207 10.64 56.35 55.89
C LEU A 207 10.01 56.41 57.28
N LYS A 208 8.77 55.92 57.43
CA LYS A 208 8.09 55.79 58.72
C LYS A 208 8.77 54.71 59.57
N ASP A 209 9.06 53.54 59.01
CA ASP A 209 9.80 52.47 59.72
C ASP A 209 11.17 52.97 60.18
N SER A 210 11.89 53.72 59.33
CA SER A 210 13.15 54.35 59.68
C SER A 210 12.99 55.43 60.76
N HIS A 211 11.91 56.22 60.73
CA HIS A 211 11.61 57.21 61.76
C HIS A 211 11.25 56.55 63.10
N ASP A 212 10.42 55.51 63.09
CA ASP A 212 10.01 54.75 64.28
C ASP A 212 11.23 54.01 64.89
N GLN A 213 12.14 53.48 64.06
CA GLN A 213 13.44 52.94 64.50
C GLN A 213 14.33 54.01 65.13
N LEU A 214 14.48 55.19 64.51
CA LEU A 214 15.26 56.31 65.05
C LEU A 214 14.64 56.86 66.34
N LEU A 215 13.32 56.92 66.43
CA LEU A 215 12.59 57.33 67.63
C LEU A 215 12.75 56.31 68.76
N SER A 216 12.70 55.01 68.45
CA SER A 216 13.01 53.94 69.41
C SER A 216 14.47 54.04 69.88
N HIS A 217 15.42 54.29 68.99
CA HIS A 217 16.83 54.44 69.34
C HIS A 217 17.09 55.70 70.17
N SER A 218 16.40 56.82 69.90
CA SER A 218 16.43 58.01 70.74
C SER A 218 15.86 57.72 72.14
N GLN A 219 14.72 57.02 72.23
CA GLN A 219 14.16 56.62 73.53
C GLN A 219 15.07 55.65 74.29
N GLU A 220 15.77 54.75 73.61
CA GLU A 220 16.76 53.88 74.23
C GLU A 220 17.96 54.70 74.74
N ALA A 221 18.48 55.64 73.95
CA ALA A 221 19.57 56.54 74.36
C ALA A 221 19.17 57.47 75.51
N ASP A 222 17.94 57.99 75.54
CA ASP A 222 17.41 58.78 76.66
C ASP A 222 17.25 57.93 77.93
N ARG A 223 16.78 56.68 77.80
CA ARG A 223 16.75 55.70 78.92
C ARG A 223 18.16 55.35 79.39
N GLU A 224 19.12 55.18 78.50
CA GLU A 224 20.52 54.91 78.85
C GLU A 224 21.16 56.12 79.55
N LEU A 225 20.89 57.35 79.10
CA LEU A 225 21.34 58.57 79.78
C LEU A 225 20.76 58.70 81.19
N GLU A 226 19.46 58.45 81.36
CA GLU A 226 18.81 58.53 82.68
C GLU A 226 19.18 57.35 83.59
N ALA A 227 19.45 56.17 83.01
CA ALA A 227 20.06 55.04 83.72
C ALA A 227 21.48 55.40 84.18
N LEU A 228 22.36 55.89 83.30
CA LEU A 228 23.74 56.29 83.64
C LEU A 228 23.78 57.39 84.72
N ARG A 229 22.84 58.33 84.69
CA ARG A 229 22.65 59.35 85.73
C ARG A 229 22.28 58.76 87.09
N SER A 230 21.41 57.74 87.11
CA SER A 230 20.90 57.14 88.35
C SER A 230 21.80 56.06 88.97
N SER A 231 22.92 55.68 88.32
CA SER A 231 23.61 54.42 88.64
C SER A 231 25.15 54.43 88.56
N SER A 232 25.77 55.60 88.76
CA SER A 232 27.20 55.91 88.52
C SER A 232 28.27 54.90 89.02
N ASN A 233 27.96 53.99 89.96
CA ASN A 233 28.83 52.85 90.31
C ASN A 233 28.24 51.46 90.03
N ASP A 234 27.04 51.12 90.53
CA ASP A 234 26.48 49.77 90.37
C ASP A 234 26.19 49.38 88.91
N SER A 235 25.80 50.34 88.06
CA SER A 235 25.52 50.03 86.64
C SER A 235 26.75 49.54 85.90
N LYS A 236 27.98 49.92 86.28
CA LYS A 236 29.18 49.42 85.58
C LYS A 236 29.31 47.90 85.70
N ALA A 237 28.90 47.31 86.83
CA ALA A 237 28.85 45.86 87.00
C ALA A 237 27.66 45.24 86.21
N HIS A 238 26.46 45.81 86.33
CA HIS A 238 25.28 45.31 85.61
C HIS A 238 25.36 45.47 84.09
N PHE A 239 26.04 46.50 83.58
CA PHE A 239 26.28 46.76 82.16
C PHE A 239 27.30 45.78 81.58
N ILE A 240 28.39 45.48 82.31
CA ILE A 240 29.33 44.42 81.93
C ILE A 240 28.61 43.06 81.93
N SER A 241 27.82 42.76 82.96
CA SER A 241 27.04 41.52 83.03
C SER A 241 26.02 41.41 81.89
N ARG A 242 25.31 42.50 81.55
CA ARG A 242 24.35 42.54 80.43
C ARG A 242 25.05 42.41 79.08
N LEU A 243 26.21 43.04 78.90
CA LEU A 243 27.06 42.84 77.72
C LEU A 243 27.53 41.39 77.60
N GLN A 244 27.90 40.74 78.70
CA GLN A 244 28.27 39.33 78.69
C GLN A 244 27.10 38.44 78.25
N THR A 245 25.92 38.59 78.85
CA THR A 245 24.72 37.84 78.44
C THR A 245 24.34 38.13 76.98
N GLN A 246 24.40 39.38 76.52
CA GLN A 246 24.08 39.75 75.14
C GLN A 246 25.13 39.24 74.12
N LEU A 247 26.38 39.03 74.56
CA LEU A 247 27.45 38.42 73.75
C LEU A 247 27.33 36.89 73.75
N GLU A 248 26.87 36.27 74.84
CA GLU A 248 26.44 34.86 74.87
C GLU A 248 25.23 34.64 73.93
N GLU A 249 24.17 35.46 74.03
CA GLU A 249 23.01 35.42 73.14
C GLU A 249 23.40 35.59 71.65
N GLN A 250 24.35 36.48 71.34
CA GLN A 250 24.86 36.62 69.96
C GLN A 250 25.75 35.46 69.53
N ASN A 251 26.55 34.86 70.43
CA ASN A 251 27.32 33.65 70.11
C ASN A 251 26.41 32.45 69.86
N ASP A 252 25.33 32.27 70.64
CA ASP A 252 24.34 31.22 70.43
C ASP A 252 23.55 31.44 69.12
N LEU A 253 23.24 32.71 68.79
CA LEU A 253 22.64 33.06 67.50
C LEU A 253 23.59 32.79 66.32
N ILE A 254 24.89 33.08 66.47
CA ILE A 254 25.91 32.75 65.47
C ILE A 254 26.03 31.22 65.32
N ALA A 255 26.15 30.48 66.43
CA ALA A 255 26.28 29.02 66.41
C ALA A 255 25.07 28.33 65.76
N THR A 256 23.84 28.81 66.03
CA THR A 256 22.63 28.30 65.38
C THR A 256 22.54 28.69 63.90
N GLN A 257 23.01 29.88 63.51
CA GLN A 257 23.12 30.26 62.09
C GLN A 257 24.20 29.46 61.35
N GLU A 258 25.35 29.21 61.96
CA GLU A 258 26.42 28.36 61.40
C GLU A 258 25.94 26.91 61.24
N GLN A 259 25.24 26.37 62.25
CA GLN A 259 24.60 25.05 62.17
C GLN A 259 23.57 24.99 61.03
N GLN A 260 22.75 26.03 60.86
CA GLN A 260 21.78 26.10 59.76
C GLN A 260 22.49 26.15 58.40
N ILE A 261 23.52 26.99 58.24
CA ILE A 261 24.31 27.13 57.01
C ILE A 261 24.97 25.80 56.62
N GLU A 262 25.56 25.07 57.57
CA GLU A 262 26.15 23.75 57.27
C GLU A 262 25.07 22.70 56.97
N SER A 263 23.89 22.77 57.61
CA SER A 263 22.77 21.88 57.27
C SER A 263 22.23 22.12 55.84
N ASP A 264 22.07 23.38 55.43
CA ASP A 264 21.64 23.77 54.08
C ASP A 264 22.70 23.42 53.04
N ARG A 265 23.99 23.55 53.39
CA ARG A 265 25.12 23.12 52.56
C ARG A 265 25.10 21.61 52.34
N VAL A 266 24.92 20.81 53.38
CA VAL A 266 24.83 19.34 53.30
C VAL A 266 23.62 18.92 52.48
N LEU A 267 22.46 19.56 52.68
CA LEU A 267 21.24 19.27 51.93
C LEU A 267 21.39 19.65 50.44
N LYS A 268 22.00 20.81 50.15
CA LYS A 268 22.34 21.21 48.78
C LYS A 268 23.34 20.27 48.11
N GLU A 269 24.35 19.77 48.84
CA GLU A 269 25.29 18.79 48.29
C GLU A 269 24.62 17.43 48.03
N ARG A 270 23.69 17.01 48.89
CA ARG A 270 22.84 15.82 48.70
C ARG A 270 22.00 15.94 47.42
N ASP A 271 21.27 17.04 47.28
CA ASP A 271 20.40 17.32 46.12
C ASP A 271 21.22 17.48 44.83
N GLN A 272 22.40 18.09 44.91
CA GLN A 272 23.29 18.26 43.75
C GLN A 272 23.91 16.92 43.30
N LYS A 273 24.17 15.98 44.22
CA LYS A 273 24.53 14.59 43.90
C LYS A 273 23.36 13.81 43.31
N GLU A 274 22.13 14.02 43.80
CA GLU A 274 20.92 13.39 43.27
C GLU A 274 20.61 13.87 41.84
N LEU A 275 20.68 15.18 41.58
CA LEU A 275 20.58 15.74 40.23
C LEU A 275 21.69 15.24 39.29
N ALA A 276 22.90 15.02 39.81
CA ALA A 276 24.02 14.46 39.04
C ALA A 276 23.82 12.97 38.69
N SER A 277 23.12 12.18 39.52
CA SER A 277 22.81 10.77 39.23
C SER A 277 21.57 10.61 38.34
N LEU A 278 20.58 11.50 38.46
CA LEU A 278 19.35 11.49 37.66
C LEU A 278 19.57 11.97 36.21
N ARG A 279 20.47 12.93 35.97
CA ARG A 279 20.78 13.42 34.59
C ARG A 279 21.20 12.29 33.62
N PRO A 280 22.14 11.39 33.96
CA PRO A 280 22.46 10.22 33.15
C PRO A 280 21.32 9.20 32.99
N ALA A 281 20.32 9.18 33.88
CA ALA A 281 19.13 8.35 33.71
C ALA A 281 18.15 8.98 32.69
N ALA A 282 17.88 10.28 32.81
CA ALA A 282 17.06 11.02 31.86
C ALA A 282 17.63 11.02 30.43
N ALA A 283 18.96 11.14 30.28
CA ALA A 283 19.62 11.06 28.97
C ALA A 283 19.44 9.68 28.31
N ARG A 284 19.58 8.58 29.08
CA ARG A 284 19.33 7.22 28.59
C ARG A 284 17.85 6.95 28.29
N LEU A 285 16.93 7.57 29.03
CA LEU A 285 15.51 7.51 28.74
C LEU A 285 15.21 8.12 27.36
N LEU A 286 15.71 9.33 27.09
CA LEU A 286 15.56 10.01 25.79
C LEU A 286 16.15 9.17 24.64
N GLU A 287 17.38 8.66 24.82
CA GLU A 287 18.04 7.78 23.86
C GLU A 287 17.21 6.51 23.57
N SER A 288 16.55 5.94 24.58
CA SER A 288 15.65 4.80 24.40
C SER A 288 14.33 5.18 23.72
N GLU A 289 13.81 6.38 23.96
CA GLU A 289 12.60 6.89 23.32
C GLU A 289 12.83 7.14 21.82
N ASP A 290 13.99 7.69 21.46
CA ASP A 290 14.35 7.93 20.06
C ASP A 290 14.61 6.63 19.31
N LYS A 291 15.27 5.64 19.94
CA LYS A 291 15.35 4.26 19.39
C LYS A 291 13.98 3.60 19.22
N LEU A 292 13.02 3.88 20.12
CA LEU A 292 11.64 3.40 19.97
C LEU A 292 10.89 4.13 18.83
N LYS A 293 11.23 5.39 18.51
CA LYS A 293 10.69 6.10 17.32
C LYS A 293 11.28 5.53 16.03
N GLU A 294 12.60 5.29 16.01
CA GLU A 294 13.32 4.67 14.89
C GLU A 294 12.76 3.28 14.58
N LEU A 295 12.68 2.40 15.58
CA LEU A 295 12.09 1.05 15.43
C LEU A 295 10.62 1.07 15.00
N LYS A 296 9.81 2.05 15.47
CA LYS A 296 8.43 2.23 14.98
C LYS A 296 8.38 2.64 13.52
N ASN A 297 9.28 3.51 13.07
CA ASN A 297 9.38 3.88 11.66
C ASN A 297 9.83 2.67 10.80
N ASP A 298 10.83 1.92 11.25
CA ASP A 298 11.28 0.70 10.57
C ASP A 298 10.16 -0.33 10.45
N ILE A 299 9.43 -0.62 11.53
CA ILE A 299 8.23 -1.46 11.51
C ILE A 299 7.23 -0.94 10.47
N ALA A 300 6.96 0.38 10.42
CA ALA A 300 6.06 0.96 9.43
C ALA A 300 6.57 0.82 7.98
N THR A 301 7.88 0.90 7.71
CA THR A 301 8.42 0.64 6.37
C THR A 301 8.41 -0.84 6.01
N LEU A 302 8.66 -1.74 6.98
CA LEU A 302 8.58 -3.18 6.81
C LEU A 302 7.15 -3.65 6.56
N THR A 303 6.16 -3.10 7.26
CA THR A 303 4.73 -3.34 6.97
C THR A 303 4.35 -2.89 5.56
N LYS A 304 4.83 -1.71 5.11
CA LYS A 304 4.61 -1.26 3.71
C LYS A 304 5.26 -2.20 2.68
N LYS A 305 6.47 -2.70 2.97
CA LYS A 305 7.16 -3.70 2.13
C LYS A 305 6.42 -5.05 2.12
N ALA A 306 5.92 -5.52 3.25
CA ALA A 306 5.13 -6.76 3.35
C ALA A 306 3.85 -6.67 2.52
N ASN A 307 3.05 -5.61 2.69
CA ASN A 307 1.84 -5.38 1.90
C ASN A 307 2.12 -5.31 0.38
N MET A 308 3.27 -4.74 -0.01
CA MET A 308 3.72 -4.70 -1.41
C MET A 308 4.11 -6.09 -1.93
N VAL A 309 4.80 -6.90 -1.13
CA VAL A 309 5.12 -8.30 -1.44
C VAL A 309 3.86 -9.14 -1.58
N ASP A 310 2.86 -8.97 -0.71
CA ASP A 310 1.60 -9.72 -0.80
C ASP A 310 0.74 -9.29 -2.00
N HIS A 311 0.75 -8.01 -2.37
CA HIS A 311 0.20 -7.55 -3.64
C HIS A 311 0.92 -8.18 -4.85
N PHE A 312 2.26 -8.30 -4.82
CA PHE A 312 3.00 -9.00 -5.88
C PHE A 312 2.71 -10.51 -5.91
N LYS A 313 2.53 -11.19 -4.76
CA LYS A 313 2.08 -12.59 -4.71
C LYS A 313 0.69 -12.76 -5.32
N ALA A 314 -0.26 -11.88 -4.99
CA ALA A 314 -1.62 -11.91 -5.53
C ALA A 314 -1.61 -11.74 -7.06
N LYS A 315 -0.83 -10.77 -7.57
CA LYS A 315 -0.63 -10.59 -9.01
C LYS A 315 0.05 -11.80 -9.67
N LEU A 316 0.98 -12.46 -9.00
CA LEU A 316 1.67 -13.65 -9.51
C LEU A 316 0.74 -14.87 -9.59
N GLU A 317 -0.14 -15.11 -8.62
CA GLU A 317 -1.14 -16.19 -8.74
C GLU A 317 -2.23 -15.87 -9.77
N GLN A 318 -2.61 -14.59 -9.94
CA GLN A 318 -3.46 -14.18 -11.05
C GLN A 318 -2.79 -14.48 -12.40
N GLN A 319 -1.50 -14.15 -12.55
CA GLN A 319 -0.73 -14.46 -13.75
C GLN A 319 -0.64 -15.97 -13.99
N LYS A 320 -0.30 -16.77 -12.97
CA LYS A 320 -0.29 -18.24 -13.09
C LYS A 320 -1.67 -18.80 -13.47
N SER A 321 -2.76 -18.18 -13.04
CA SER A 321 -4.11 -18.60 -13.48
C SER A 321 -4.31 -18.37 -14.97
N ILE A 322 -3.86 -17.22 -15.49
CA ILE A 322 -3.91 -16.89 -16.93
C ILE A 322 -2.94 -17.77 -17.74
N GLU A 323 -1.81 -18.18 -17.16
CA GLU A 323 -0.87 -19.13 -17.78
C GLU A 323 -1.46 -20.54 -17.87
N ARG A 324 -2.09 -21.05 -16.79
CA ARG A 324 -2.85 -22.32 -16.81
C ARG A 324 -3.99 -22.30 -17.83
N GLU A 325 -4.70 -21.17 -17.95
CA GLU A 325 -5.76 -20.98 -18.94
C GLU A 325 -5.20 -20.96 -20.38
N ASN A 326 -4.09 -20.26 -20.62
CA ASN A 326 -3.39 -20.27 -21.91
C ASN A 326 -2.92 -21.68 -22.30
N GLU A 327 -2.38 -22.45 -21.34
CA GLU A 327 -1.96 -23.83 -21.58
C GLU A 327 -3.17 -24.75 -21.87
N HIS A 328 -4.30 -24.55 -21.18
CA HIS A 328 -5.54 -25.27 -21.48
C HIS A 328 -6.09 -24.92 -22.87
N LEU A 329 -6.08 -23.63 -23.25
CA LEU A 329 -6.50 -23.17 -24.58
C LEU A 329 -5.57 -23.71 -25.68
N ARG A 330 -4.25 -23.77 -25.45
CA ARG A 330 -3.29 -24.40 -26.38
C ARG A 330 -3.57 -25.89 -26.58
N ARG A 331 -3.75 -26.65 -25.49
CA ARG A 331 -4.15 -28.07 -25.55
C ARG A 331 -5.52 -28.26 -26.23
N ARG A 332 -6.45 -27.31 -26.07
CA ARG A 332 -7.74 -27.31 -26.76
C ARG A 332 -7.61 -27.05 -28.26
N ILE A 333 -6.68 -26.19 -28.69
CA ILE A 333 -6.36 -25.95 -30.11
C ILE A 333 -5.69 -27.19 -30.71
N GLU A 334 -4.70 -27.77 -30.05
CA GLU A 334 -3.99 -28.98 -30.49
C GLU A 334 -4.96 -30.15 -30.75
N VAL A 335 -5.88 -30.40 -29.82
CA VAL A 335 -6.94 -31.41 -29.99
C VAL A 335 -7.90 -31.05 -31.13
N LEU A 336 -8.20 -29.77 -31.38
CA LEU A 336 -9.04 -29.37 -32.52
C LEU A 336 -8.31 -29.54 -33.86
N GLU A 337 -7.00 -29.27 -33.92
CA GLU A 337 -6.18 -29.52 -35.10
C GLU A 337 -6.01 -31.01 -35.40
N GLU A 338 -5.90 -31.86 -34.37
CA GLU A 338 -5.89 -33.33 -34.54
C GLU A 338 -7.24 -33.84 -35.05
N ASN A 339 -8.36 -33.38 -34.47
CA ASN A 339 -9.70 -33.71 -34.95
C ASN A 339 -9.93 -33.23 -36.41
N GLN A 340 -9.39 -32.07 -36.81
CA GLN A 340 -9.46 -31.59 -38.19
C GLN A 340 -8.67 -32.49 -39.14
N LYS A 341 -7.42 -32.88 -38.78
CA LYS A 341 -6.59 -33.80 -39.58
C LYS A 341 -7.28 -35.16 -39.77
N GLU A 342 -7.92 -35.69 -38.72
CA GLU A 342 -8.67 -36.95 -38.80
C GLU A 342 -9.95 -36.81 -39.63
N PHE A 343 -10.67 -35.70 -39.51
CA PHE A 343 -11.82 -35.39 -40.38
C PHE A 343 -11.39 -35.32 -41.86
N ASP A 344 -10.30 -34.61 -42.16
CA ASP A 344 -9.78 -34.48 -43.51
C ASP A 344 -9.30 -35.85 -44.07
N ARG A 345 -8.67 -36.69 -43.24
CA ARG A 345 -8.28 -38.07 -43.60
C ARG A 345 -9.50 -38.92 -43.94
N VAL A 346 -10.51 -38.95 -43.08
CA VAL A 346 -11.77 -39.70 -43.31
C VAL A 346 -12.51 -39.17 -44.53
N HIS A 347 -12.48 -37.86 -44.77
CA HIS A 347 -13.06 -37.25 -45.97
C HIS A 347 -12.32 -37.67 -47.26
N GLU A 348 -10.98 -37.75 -47.22
CA GLU A 348 -10.18 -38.24 -48.36
C GLU A 348 -10.39 -39.74 -48.62
N GLU A 349 -10.47 -40.56 -47.57
CA GLU A 349 -10.80 -42.00 -47.65
C GLU A 349 -12.20 -42.22 -48.22
N ASN A 350 -13.21 -41.48 -47.76
CA ASN A 350 -14.56 -41.52 -48.32
C ASN A 350 -14.57 -41.08 -49.81
N ALA A 351 -13.82 -40.01 -50.16
CA ALA A 351 -13.68 -39.59 -51.56
C ALA A 351 -12.98 -40.64 -52.45
N LYS A 352 -12.07 -41.44 -51.91
CA LYS A 352 -11.49 -42.63 -52.60
C LYS A 352 -12.55 -43.72 -52.78
N HIS A 353 -13.31 -44.04 -51.73
CA HIS A 353 -14.40 -45.03 -51.81
C HIS A 353 -15.47 -44.65 -52.85
N VAL A 354 -15.92 -43.38 -52.88
CA VAL A 354 -16.87 -42.88 -53.90
C VAL A 354 -16.32 -43.04 -55.32
N LYS A 355 -15.02 -42.75 -55.56
CA LYS A 355 -14.39 -43.01 -56.88
C LYS A 355 -14.42 -44.49 -57.24
N THR A 356 -14.04 -45.38 -56.32
CA THR A 356 -14.07 -46.83 -56.59
C THR A 356 -15.49 -47.35 -56.83
N ALA A 357 -16.50 -46.81 -56.15
CA ALA A 357 -17.90 -47.17 -56.38
C ALA A 357 -18.35 -46.79 -57.80
N ILE A 358 -18.01 -45.58 -58.27
CA ILE A 358 -18.27 -45.12 -59.65
C ILE A 358 -17.53 -45.98 -60.69
N GLU A 359 -16.34 -46.48 -60.38
CA GLU A 359 -15.60 -47.40 -61.25
C GLU A 359 -16.23 -48.82 -61.29
N TYR A 360 -16.74 -49.32 -60.17
CA TYR A 360 -17.51 -50.56 -60.15
C TYR A 360 -18.85 -50.42 -60.88
N GLU A 361 -19.58 -49.32 -60.67
CA GLU A 361 -20.84 -49.01 -61.38
C GLU A 361 -20.64 -49.00 -62.90
N LYS A 362 -19.56 -48.37 -63.40
CA LYS A 362 -19.19 -48.41 -64.82
C LYS A 362 -18.90 -49.83 -65.33
N LYS A 363 -18.19 -50.66 -64.55
CA LYS A 363 -17.92 -52.06 -64.90
C LYS A 363 -19.19 -52.91 -64.91
N PHE A 364 -20.11 -52.71 -63.95
CA PHE A 364 -21.41 -53.37 -63.96
C PHE A 364 -22.24 -52.97 -65.19
N ALA A 365 -22.28 -51.68 -65.54
CA ALA A 365 -22.94 -51.21 -66.76
C ALA A 365 -22.29 -51.77 -68.04
N GLN A 366 -20.97 -51.97 -68.06
CA GLN A 366 -20.27 -52.64 -69.16
C GLN A 366 -20.69 -54.11 -69.27
N TYR A 367 -20.63 -54.88 -68.17
CA TYR A 367 -21.06 -56.29 -68.15
C TYR A 367 -22.55 -56.48 -68.46
N GLU A 368 -23.42 -55.55 -68.06
CA GLU A 368 -24.84 -55.57 -68.42
C GLU A 368 -25.04 -55.36 -69.93
N ASN A 369 -24.31 -54.41 -70.54
CA ASN A 369 -24.32 -54.22 -71.99
C ASN A 369 -23.75 -55.44 -72.74
N GLU A 370 -22.65 -56.03 -72.28
CA GLU A 370 -22.07 -57.25 -72.85
C GLU A 370 -23.03 -58.45 -72.74
N TYR A 371 -23.71 -58.61 -71.59
CA TYR A 371 -24.73 -59.63 -71.40
C TYR A 371 -25.92 -59.43 -72.33
N VAL A 372 -26.41 -58.19 -72.50
CA VAL A 372 -27.50 -57.88 -73.44
C VAL A 372 -27.08 -58.13 -74.89
N GLN A 373 -25.84 -57.78 -75.29
CA GLN A 373 -25.30 -58.06 -76.62
C GLN A 373 -25.16 -59.57 -76.87
N SER A 374 -24.56 -60.30 -75.93
CA SER A 374 -24.39 -61.76 -76.01
C SER A 374 -25.74 -62.50 -76.04
N ASN A 375 -26.72 -62.09 -75.24
CA ASN A 375 -28.08 -62.61 -75.27
C ASN A 375 -28.81 -62.26 -76.59
N THR A 376 -28.47 -61.15 -77.24
CA THR A 376 -29.01 -60.78 -78.56
C THR A 376 -28.38 -61.62 -79.67
N GLN A 377 -27.06 -61.81 -79.67
CA GLN A 377 -26.34 -62.72 -80.58
C GLN A 377 -26.80 -64.17 -80.42
N LYS A 378 -27.03 -64.61 -79.17
CA LYS A 378 -27.61 -65.92 -78.89
C LYS A 378 -28.99 -66.07 -79.56
N LYS A 379 -29.87 -65.07 -79.45
CA LYS A 379 -31.20 -65.11 -80.08
C LYS A 379 -31.13 -65.12 -81.60
N SER A 380 -30.23 -64.36 -82.22
CA SER A 380 -30.06 -64.42 -83.69
C SER A 380 -29.53 -65.78 -84.14
N LEU A 381 -28.60 -66.38 -83.39
CA LEU A 381 -28.13 -67.75 -83.65
C LEU A 381 -29.21 -68.83 -83.41
N GLU A 382 -30.08 -68.65 -82.40
CA GLU A 382 -31.25 -69.51 -82.18
C GLU A 382 -32.28 -69.38 -83.32
N GLU A 383 -32.46 -68.18 -83.87
CA GLU A 383 -33.32 -67.92 -85.04
C GLU A 383 -32.70 -68.46 -86.35
N GLU A 384 -31.40 -68.27 -86.59
CA GLU A 384 -30.66 -68.87 -87.70
C GLU A 384 -30.71 -70.39 -87.65
N LEU A 385 -30.44 -71.00 -86.48
CA LEU A 385 -30.51 -72.45 -86.28
C LEU A 385 -31.93 -72.97 -86.53
N ARG A 386 -32.96 -72.23 -86.09
CA ARG A 386 -34.36 -72.57 -86.39
C ARG A 386 -34.65 -72.50 -87.89
N ASN A 387 -34.23 -71.44 -88.57
CA ASN A 387 -34.39 -71.30 -90.03
C ASN A 387 -33.68 -72.45 -90.79
N GLN A 388 -32.52 -72.91 -90.31
CA GLN A 388 -31.84 -74.09 -90.85
C GLN A 388 -32.59 -75.39 -90.55
N TYR A 389 -33.18 -75.57 -89.36
CA TYR A 389 -34.05 -76.72 -89.07
C TYR A 389 -35.31 -76.74 -89.94
N ASP A 390 -35.94 -75.58 -90.16
CA ASP A 390 -37.12 -75.45 -91.02
C ASP A 390 -36.76 -75.71 -92.49
N GLU A 391 -35.59 -75.26 -92.97
CA GLU A 391 -35.09 -75.56 -94.32
C GLU A 391 -34.69 -77.04 -94.49
N VAL A 392 -34.00 -77.64 -93.53
CA VAL A 392 -33.71 -79.08 -93.52
C VAL A 392 -34.99 -79.89 -93.51
N SER A 393 -36.01 -79.48 -92.74
CA SER A 393 -37.33 -80.11 -92.73
C SER A 393 -38.04 -79.98 -94.08
N ARG A 394 -37.92 -78.83 -94.75
CA ARG A 394 -38.44 -78.60 -96.11
C ARG A 394 -37.73 -79.47 -97.15
N LEU A 395 -36.41 -79.60 -97.06
CA LEU A 395 -35.60 -80.46 -97.92
C LEU A 395 -35.86 -81.95 -97.67
N GLN A 396 -36.06 -82.38 -96.41
CA GLN A 396 -36.47 -83.74 -96.07
C GLN A 396 -37.89 -84.06 -96.55
N LEU A 397 -38.84 -83.14 -96.43
CA LEU A 397 -40.20 -83.32 -96.94
C LEU A 397 -40.19 -83.43 -98.47
N ARG A 398 -39.34 -82.64 -99.14
CA ARG A 398 -39.06 -82.78 -100.57
C ARG A 398 -38.39 -84.12 -100.89
N GLN A 399 -37.38 -84.55 -100.14
CA GLN A 399 -36.74 -85.86 -100.31
C GLN A 399 -37.77 -86.98 -100.19
N GLN A 400 -38.64 -86.97 -99.18
CA GLN A 400 -39.69 -87.98 -99.03
C GLN A 400 -40.74 -87.96 -100.16
N HIS A 401 -41.00 -86.79 -100.76
CA HIS A 401 -41.83 -86.68 -101.95
C HIS A 401 -41.12 -87.26 -103.18
N ASP A 402 -39.86 -86.88 -103.39
CA ASP A 402 -39.05 -87.30 -104.52
C ASP A 402 -38.67 -88.81 -104.41
N GLU A 403 -38.54 -89.35 -103.20
CA GLU A 403 -38.43 -90.79 -102.89
C GLU A 403 -39.71 -91.53 -103.22
N LYS A 404 -40.89 -91.07 -102.79
CA LYS A 404 -42.18 -91.70 -103.17
C LYS A 404 -42.42 -91.64 -104.68
N PHE A 405 -41.97 -90.57 -105.34
CA PHE A 405 -41.99 -90.47 -106.78
C PHE A 405 -41.04 -91.50 -107.42
N ILE A 406 -39.82 -91.64 -106.92
CA ILE A 406 -38.86 -92.68 -107.32
C ILE A 406 -39.40 -94.09 -107.03
N GLU A 407 -40.09 -94.34 -105.92
CA GLU A 407 -40.75 -95.61 -105.61
C GLU A 407 -41.83 -95.92 -106.65
N SER A 408 -42.68 -94.95 -107.03
CA SER A 408 -43.68 -95.17 -108.08
C SER A 408 -43.06 -95.41 -109.47
N LEU A 409 -41.94 -94.75 -109.80
CA LEU A 409 -41.15 -95.04 -111.00
C LEU A 409 -40.47 -96.43 -110.91
N GLN A 410 -39.96 -96.82 -109.74
CA GLN A 410 -39.39 -98.16 -109.52
C GLN A 410 -40.48 -99.24 -109.55
N GLU A 411 -41.73 -98.94 -109.20
CA GLU A 411 -42.86 -99.85 -109.34
C GLU A 411 -43.32 -99.97 -110.81
N GLN A 412 -43.28 -98.88 -111.58
CA GLN A 412 -43.40 -98.93 -113.05
C GLN A 412 -42.26 -99.72 -113.73
N ILE A 413 -41.04 -99.71 -113.16
CA ILE A 413 -39.92 -100.52 -113.66
C ILE A 413 -40.04 -101.99 -113.20
N ARG A 414 -40.43 -102.24 -111.93
CA ARG A 414 -40.63 -103.60 -111.39
C ARG A 414 -41.76 -104.36 -112.08
N THR A 415 -42.77 -103.65 -112.59
CA THR A 415 -43.83 -104.25 -113.42
C THR A 415 -43.39 -104.57 -114.85
N ASN A 416 -42.17 -104.20 -115.28
CA ASN A 416 -41.69 -104.38 -116.66
C ASN A 416 -40.23 -104.87 -116.79
N THR A 417 -40.01 -106.12 -116.36
CA THR A 417 -38.92 -107.05 -116.79
C THR A 417 -37.42 -106.64 -116.67
N ALA A 418 -36.72 -107.36 -115.78
CA ALA A 418 -35.37 -107.95 -115.95
C ALA A 418 -34.14 -107.08 -116.35
N GLY A 419 -33.15 -107.01 -115.44
CA GLY A 419 -31.77 -106.58 -115.74
C GLY A 419 -30.87 -106.51 -114.49
N PRO A 420 -29.60 -107.00 -114.51
CA PRO A 420 -28.66 -106.94 -113.37
C PRO A 420 -27.46 -105.98 -113.57
N ALA A 421 -26.77 -105.57 -112.48
CA ALA A 421 -25.28 -105.57 -112.31
C ALA A 421 -24.67 -104.53 -111.32
N LEU A 422 -23.71 -105.00 -110.49
CA LEU A 422 -22.39 -104.42 -110.13
C LEU A 422 -22.19 -102.95 -109.60
N SER A 423 -21.81 -102.84 -108.30
CA SER A 423 -20.56 -102.19 -107.77
C SER A 423 -20.30 -100.66 -107.96
N PRO A 424 -19.19 -100.04 -107.45
CA PRO A 424 -18.69 -99.96 -106.05
C PRO A 424 -18.17 -98.54 -105.58
N ASP A 425 -17.54 -98.48 -104.39
CA ASP A 425 -16.32 -97.69 -104.00
C ASP A 425 -16.32 -96.39 -103.12
N SER A 426 -15.10 -96.09 -102.58
CA SER A 426 -14.65 -95.08 -101.55
C SER A 426 -14.43 -93.62 -102.07
N PRO A 427 -13.96 -92.54 -101.34
CA PRO A 427 -13.00 -92.43 -100.17
C PRO A 427 -13.40 -91.40 -99.03
N ARG A 428 -12.64 -91.01 -97.96
CA ARG A 428 -11.43 -91.49 -97.20
C ARG A 428 -10.19 -90.53 -97.02
N ALA A 429 -10.25 -89.40 -96.27
CA ALA A 429 -9.07 -88.63 -95.74
C ALA A 429 -9.39 -87.58 -94.62
N ARG A 430 -8.69 -87.53 -93.45
CA ARG A 430 -7.59 -86.61 -92.94
C ARG A 430 -8.04 -85.17 -92.49
N THR A 431 -7.41 -84.39 -91.59
CA THR A 431 -6.05 -84.32 -90.96
C THR A 431 -6.03 -83.90 -89.46
N ALA A 432 -4.87 -84.03 -88.79
CA ALA A 432 -4.45 -83.33 -87.55
C ALA A 432 -4.05 -81.84 -87.85
N GLY A 433 -3.61 -80.96 -86.93
CA GLY A 433 -3.46 -80.99 -85.46
C GLY A 433 -2.15 -80.31 -84.95
N LEU A 434 -2.26 -79.32 -84.04
CA LEU A 434 -1.21 -78.58 -83.29
C LEU A 434 -1.83 -78.20 -81.92
N SER A 435 -1.25 -78.35 -80.72
CA SER A 435 0.08 -78.02 -80.13
C SER A 435 0.20 -76.56 -79.67
N LEU A 436 0.38 -76.36 -78.35
CA LEU A 436 0.29 -75.07 -77.62
C LEU A 436 1.14 -75.12 -76.33
N GLU A 437 2.44 -75.41 -76.43
CA GLU A 437 3.36 -75.59 -75.29
C GLU A 437 4.71 -74.84 -75.51
N GLU A 438 4.81 -74.00 -76.55
CA GLU A 438 6.09 -73.45 -77.04
C GLU A 438 6.05 -71.93 -77.28
N GLU A 439 5.27 -71.20 -76.45
CA GLU A 439 5.13 -69.73 -76.51
C GLU A 439 5.23 -69.06 -75.12
N LEU A 440 5.86 -69.72 -74.14
CA LEU A 440 5.95 -69.24 -72.75
C LEU A 440 7.36 -69.24 -72.11
N GLU A 441 8.44 -69.28 -72.92
CA GLU A 441 9.82 -69.03 -72.44
C GLU A 441 10.58 -68.04 -73.34
N GLN A 442 10.50 -66.73 -73.03
CA GLN A 442 11.61 -65.76 -73.21
C GLN A 442 11.27 -64.34 -72.72
N SER A 443 11.91 -63.90 -71.63
CA SER A 443 12.49 -62.55 -71.48
C SER A 443 13.27 -62.44 -70.16
N GLU A 444 14.59 -62.51 -70.27
CA GLU A 444 15.54 -62.06 -69.24
C GLU A 444 15.52 -60.50 -69.19
N ASP A 445 16.13 -59.77 -68.25
CA ASP A 445 17.42 -60.01 -67.58
C ASP A 445 17.64 -59.04 -66.37
N SER A 446 18.78 -59.18 -65.70
CA SER A 446 19.48 -58.22 -64.82
C SER A 446 19.22 -58.26 -63.30
N HIS A 447 20.24 -58.71 -62.55
CA HIS A 447 20.30 -58.72 -61.08
C HIS A 447 21.41 -57.79 -60.51
N PRO A 448 21.13 -57.01 -59.45
CA PRO A 448 22.14 -56.47 -58.54
C PRO A 448 22.34 -57.37 -57.30
N ASN A 449 23.60 -57.56 -56.86
CA ASN A 449 23.94 -58.48 -55.76
C ASN A 449 23.90 -57.82 -54.36
N TYR A 450 22.72 -57.77 -53.75
CA TYR A 450 22.52 -57.18 -52.42
C TYR A 450 23.13 -57.96 -51.24
N ALA A 451 23.48 -59.24 -51.41
CA ALA A 451 23.86 -60.12 -50.31
C ALA A 451 25.20 -59.73 -49.64
N LEU A 452 26.17 -59.25 -50.42
CA LEU A 452 27.51 -58.91 -49.94
C LEU A 452 27.52 -57.60 -49.12
N GLU A 453 26.79 -56.58 -49.56
CA GLU A 453 26.77 -55.28 -48.87
C GLU A 453 26.03 -55.38 -47.52
N ILE A 454 24.96 -56.19 -47.44
CA ILE A 454 24.27 -56.50 -46.18
C ILE A 454 25.20 -57.22 -45.18
N SER A 455 26.11 -58.08 -45.67
CA SER A 455 27.09 -58.76 -44.83
C SER A 455 28.13 -57.79 -44.26
N ARG A 456 28.66 -56.90 -45.10
CA ARG A 456 29.61 -55.84 -44.73
C ARG A 456 29.04 -54.89 -43.68
N LEU A 457 27.86 -54.32 -43.92
CA LEU A 457 27.22 -53.37 -43.01
C LEU A 457 26.83 -54.00 -41.66
N LYS A 458 26.62 -55.32 -41.60
CA LYS A 458 26.44 -56.07 -40.35
C LYS A 458 27.71 -56.16 -39.52
N ALA A 459 28.86 -56.46 -40.15
CA ALA A 459 30.15 -56.55 -39.46
C ALA A 459 30.57 -55.18 -38.87
N GLU A 460 30.39 -54.11 -39.63
CA GLU A 460 30.69 -52.73 -39.23
C GLU A 460 29.84 -52.29 -38.01
N ASN A 461 28.54 -52.60 -38.02
CA ASN A 461 27.65 -52.39 -36.87
C ASN A 461 28.03 -53.19 -35.62
N GLN A 462 28.71 -54.32 -35.77
CA GLN A 462 29.08 -55.19 -34.65
C GLN A 462 30.37 -54.71 -33.98
N LEU A 463 31.31 -54.17 -34.75
CA LEU A 463 32.61 -53.66 -34.27
C LEU A 463 32.45 -52.30 -33.55
N LEU A 464 31.55 -51.44 -34.03
CA LEU A 464 31.20 -50.18 -33.35
C LEU A 464 30.53 -50.37 -31.98
N LYS A 465 29.97 -51.55 -31.69
CA LYS A 465 29.35 -51.86 -30.38
C LYS A 465 30.32 -52.41 -29.33
N SER A 466 31.52 -52.84 -29.71
CA SER A 466 32.49 -53.43 -28.77
C SER A 466 33.45 -52.45 -28.09
N ASN A 467 33.55 -51.20 -28.57
CA ASN A 467 34.63 -50.27 -28.18
C ASN A 467 34.29 -49.32 -27.01
N SER A 468 33.21 -49.59 -26.24
CA SER A 468 32.68 -48.73 -25.17
C SER A 468 32.72 -49.39 -23.77
N ALA A 469 33.68 -50.27 -23.53
CA ALA A 469 33.74 -51.12 -22.34
C ALA A 469 33.70 -50.37 -20.97
N GLY A 470 34.14 -49.11 -20.91
CA GLY A 470 34.09 -48.30 -19.68
C GLY A 470 32.70 -47.78 -19.31
N THR A 471 31.84 -47.47 -20.31
CA THR A 471 30.47 -46.99 -20.04
C THR A 471 29.46 -48.13 -19.93
N ALA A 472 29.74 -49.29 -20.52
CA ALA A 472 28.87 -50.46 -20.48
C ALA A 472 28.45 -50.86 -19.04
N THR A 473 29.38 -50.89 -18.08
CA THR A 473 29.10 -51.30 -16.70
C THR A 473 28.12 -50.36 -15.99
N ALA A 474 28.27 -49.05 -16.19
CA ALA A 474 27.38 -48.05 -15.60
C ALA A 474 26.00 -48.04 -16.28
N ILE A 475 25.95 -48.29 -17.59
CA ILE A 475 24.68 -48.45 -18.33
C ILE A 475 23.94 -49.70 -17.86
N ILE A 476 24.63 -50.84 -17.67
CA ILE A 476 24.02 -52.07 -17.14
C ILE A 476 23.42 -51.83 -15.75
N GLN A 477 24.13 -51.16 -14.84
CA GLN A 477 23.62 -50.82 -13.51
C GLN A 477 22.41 -49.87 -13.56
N LEU A 478 22.40 -48.90 -14.49
CA LEU A 478 21.25 -48.02 -14.72
C LEU A 478 20.05 -48.79 -15.27
N GLU A 479 20.24 -49.66 -16.27
CA GLU A 479 19.16 -50.48 -16.82
C GLU A 479 18.62 -51.49 -15.78
N GLU A 480 19.47 -52.05 -14.90
CA GLU A 480 19.03 -52.91 -13.79
C GLU A 480 18.19 -52.14 -12.77
N SER A 481 18.58 -50.90 -12.45
CA SER A 481 17.80 -49.97 -11.62
C SER A 481 16.44 -49.65 -12.27
N GLU A 482 16.42 -49.31 -13.56
CA GLU A 482 15.18 -49.04 -14.31
C GLU A 482 14.26 -50.27 -14.40
N ARG A 483 14.83 -51.47 -14.62
CA ARG A 483 14.08 -52.74 -14.60
C ARG A 483 13.50 -53.05 -13.21
N ALA A 484 14.23 -52.74 -12.13
CA ALA A 484 13.73 -52.88 -10.77
C ALA A 484 12.59 -51.88 -10.49
N LYS A 485 12.80 -50.59 -10.82
CA LYS A 485 11.78 -49.53 -10.72
C LYS A 485 10.51 -49.91 -11.47
N LYS A 486 10.61 -50.34 -12.73
CA LYS A 486 9.45 -50.73 -13.54
C LYS A 486 8.66 -51.89 -12.90
N ARG A 487 9.34 -52.89 -12.33
CA ARG A 487 8.68 -53.98 -11.58
C ARG A 487 7.95 -53.47 -10.33
N PHE A 488 8.49 -52.46 -9.64
CA PHE A 488 7.79 -51.83 -8.50
C PHE A 488 6.61 -50.96 -8.93
N GLU A 489 6.70 -50.27 -10.07
CA GLU A 489 5.58 -49.52 -10.67
C GLU A 489 4.45 -50.46 -11.16
N GLU A 490 4.81 -51.57 -11.80
CA GLU A 490 3.90 -52.65 -12.20
C GLU A 490 3.22 -53.27 -10.96
N ASN A 491 3.98 -53.66 -9.93
CA ASN A 491 3.43 -54.17 -8.67
C ASN A 491 2.53 -53.15 -7.92
N LEU A 492 2.89 -51.86 -7.93
CA LEU A 492 2.08 -50.80 -7.33
C LEU A 492 0.75 -50.64 -8.08
N ARG A 493 0.77 -50.68 -9.42
CA ARG A 493 -0.42 -50.65 -10.26
C ARG A 493 -1.33 -51.84 -9.94
N ASP A 494 -0.78 -53.05 -9.96
CA ASP A 494 -1.45 -54.31 -9.60
C ASP A 494 -2.13 -54.22 -8.23
N LEU A 495 -1.45 -53.64 -7.24
CA LEU A 495 -1.97 -53.50 -5.88
C LEU A 495 -3.04 -52.40 -5.78
N THR A 496 -2.91 -51.29 -6.51
CA THR A 496 -3.98 -50.28 -6.60
C THR A 496 -5.23 -50.79 -7.30
N GLU A 497 -5.08 -51.66 -8.31
CA GLU A 497 -6.21 -52.29 -9.00
C GLU A 497 -6.93 -53.28 -8.06
N LYS A 498 -6.19 -54.13 -7.35
CA LYS A 498 -6.74 -55.01 -6.30
C LYS A 498 -7.43 -54.21 -5.18
N HIS A 499 -6.90 -53.06 -4.81
CA HIS A 499 -7.51 -52.16 -3.82
C HIS A 499 -8.82 -51.53 -4.33
N ALA A 500 -8.87 -51.08 -5.60
CA ALA A 500 -10.09 -50.55 -6.21
C ALA A 500 -11.18 -51.63 -6.37
N ILE A 501 -10.81 -52.83 -6.84
CA ILE A 501 -11.73 -53.98 -6.97
C ILE A 501 -12.30 -54.38 -5.60
N THR A 502 -11.46 -54.45 -4.56
CA THR A 502 -11.94 -54.77 -3.20
C THR A 502 -12.80 -53.66 -2.61
N GLN A 503 -12.53 -52.36 -2.86
CA GLN A 503 -13.46 -51.28 -2.50
C GLN A 503 -14.83 -51.43 -3.17
N MET A 504 -14.86 -51.73 -4.49
CA MET A 504 -16.11 -51.93 -5.23
C MET A 504 -16.91 -53.12 -4.68
N GLN A 505 -16.23 -54.23 -4.34
CA GLN A 505 -16.85 -55.39 -3.70
C GLN A 505 -17.40 -55.05 -2.30
N LEU A 506 -16.66 -54.28 -1.49
CA LEU A 506 -17.08 -53.84 -0.16
C LEU A 506 -18.33 -52.93 -0.26
N HIS A 507 -18.35 -52.00 -1.22
CA HIS A 507 -19.50 -51.14 -1.48
C HIS A 507 -20.74 -51.93 -1.94
N ALA A 508 -20.56 -52.92 -2.83
CA ALA A 508 -21.65 -53.78 -3.31
C ALA A 508 -22.21 -54.73 -2.21
N LEU A 509 -21.39 -55.10 -1.23
CA LEU A 509 -21.83 -55.86 -0.06
C LEU A 509 -22.54 -54.97 0.98
N LEU A 510 -22.05 -53.75 1.20
CA LEU A 510 -22.70 -52.74 2.05
C LEU A 510 -24.09 -52.35 1.53
N SER A 511 -24.26 -52.22 0.21
CA SER A 511 -25.56 -51.90 -0.40
C SER A 511 -26.56 -53.08 -0.40
N ASN A 512 -26.20 -54.25 0.13
CA ASN A 512 -27.00 -55.48 0.03
C ASN A 512 -27.04 -56.24 1.36
N SER A 513 -27.42 -55.51 2.42
CA SER A 513 -27.39 -55.95 3.82
C SER A 513 -28.70 -56.61 4.28
N SER A 514 -28.71 -57.95 4.35
CA SER A 514 -29.67 -58.71 5.15
C SER A 514 -28.94 -59.77 5.99
N GLY A 515 -29.23 -59.77 7.29
CA GLY A 515 -28.92 -60.86 8.25
C GLY A 515 -27.46 -61.28 8.41
N GLU A 516 -26.96 -62.10 7.49
CA GLU A 516 -26.02 -63.18 7.78
C GLU A 516 -24.53 -62.85 7.52
N LYS A 517 -24.22 -61.63 7.03
CA LYS A 517 -22.92 -61.32 6.41
C LYS A 517 -21.88 -60.62 7.28
N ASN A 518 -22.10 -60.45 8.58
CA ASN A 518 -21.14 -59.72 9.45
C ASN A 518 -19.71 -60.30 9.40
N GLU A 519 -19.56 -61.62 9.39
CA GLU A 519 -18.24 -62.26 9.35
C GLU A 519 -17.54 -62.12 7.98
N ALA A 520 -18.31 -62.14 6.88
CA ALA A 520 -17.80 -61.86 5.53
C ALA A 520 -17.39 -60.38 5.36
N VAL A 521 -18.13 -59.44 5.97
CA VAL A 521 -17.78 -58.01 5.97
C VAL A 521 -16.57 -57.73 6.86
N VAL A 522 -16.42 -58.41 8.00
CA VAL A 522 -15.24 -58.30 8.87
C VAL A 522 -13.99 -58.86 8.21
N THR A 523 -14.07 -60.02 7.54
CA THR A 523 -12.93 -60.63 6.84
C THR A 523 -12.51 -59.82 5.61
N THR A 524 -13.45 -59.32 4.79
CA THR A 524 -13.10 -58.41 3.68
C THR A 524 -12.55 -57.07 4.16
N ARG A 525 -13.07 -56.49 5.25
CA ARG A 525 -12.51 -55.29 5.90
C ARG A 525 -11.09 -55.53 6.45
N LYS A 526 -10.82 -56.73 6.97
CA LYS A 526 -9.46 -57.12 7.42
C LYS A 526 -8.49 -57.17 6.24
N LEU A 527 -8.83 -57.90 5.17
CA LEU A 527 -8.01 -57.99 3.96
C LEU A 527 -7.76 -56.61 3.32
N TYR A 528 -8.76 -55.72 3.33
CA TYR A 528 -8.60 -54.32 2.88
C TYR A 528 -7.59 -53.53 3.73
N LEU A 529 -7.60 -53.70 5.06
CA LEU A 529 -6.62 -53.08 5.96
C LEU A 529 -5.22 -53.62 5.74
N GLU A 530 -5.07 -54.95 5.58
CA GLU A 530 -3.79 -55.62 5.30
C GLU A 530 -3.21 -55.14 3.95
N ALA A 531 -4.01 -55.15 2.87
CA ALA A 531 -3.59 -54.62 1.57
C ALA A 531 -3.24 -53.13 1.59
N ASN A 532 -3.90 -52.32 2.45
CA ASN A 532 -3.56 -50.91 2.62
C ASN A 532 -2.26 -50.69 3.43
N GLN A 533 -1.96 -51.58 4.38
CA GLN A 533 -0.67 -51.60 5.10
C GLN A 533 0.48 -52.02 4.16
N GLU A 534 0.27 -53.00 3.28
CA GLU A 534 1.24 -53.36 2.24
C GLU A 534 1.46 -52.22 1.25
N LEU A 535 0.38 -51.60 0.77
CA LEU A 535 0.42 -50.47 -0.17
C LEU A 535 1.14 -49.25 0.42
N THR A 536 0.95 -48.96 1.71
CA THR A 536 1.69 -47.88 2.39
C THR A 536 3.16 -48.25 2.65
N SER A 537 3.48 -49.50 3.00
CA SER A 537 4.87 -49.97 3.12
C SER A 537 5.63 -49.97 1.79
N ILE A 538 4.95 -50.26 0.68
CA ILE A 538 5.54 -50.19 -0.67
C ILE A 538 5.76 -48.73 -1.08
N LYS A 539 4.81 -47.83 -0.78
CA LYS A 539 4.97 -46.39 -1.03
C LYS A 539 6.12 -45.76 -0.23
N SER A 540 6.34 -46.15 1.03
CA SER A 540 7.47 -45.63 1.81
C SER A 540 8.81 -46.08 1.21
N LYS A 541 8.94 -47.37 0.87
CA LYS A 541 10.14 -47.93 0.23
C LYS A 541 10.43 -47.32 -1.13
N LEU A 542 9.39 -47.02 -1.92
CA LEU A 542 9.54 -46.32 -3.20
C LEU A 542 10.08 -44.90 -2.99
N ALA A 543 9.56 -44.16 -2.01
CA ALA A 543 10.06 -42.83 -1.66
C ALA A 543 11.50 -42.85 -1.12
N GLU A 544 11.87 -43.86 -0.33
CA GLU A 544 13.24 -44.08 0.15
C GLU A 544 14.20 -44.35 -1.03
N LEU A 545 13.88 -45.29 -1.91
CA LEU A 545 14.69 -45.60 -3.10
C LEU A 545 14.78 -44.41 -4.08
N GLN A 546 13.73 -43.61 -4.21
CA GLN A 546 13.73 -42.41 -5.05
C GLN A 546 14.62 -41.29 -4.47
N ALA A 547 14.73 -41.19 -3.14
CA ALA A 547 15.66 -40.28 -2.48
C ALA A 547 17.12 -40.78 -2.56
N GLU A 548 17.36 -42.09 -2.45
CA GLU A 548 18.69 -42.67 -2.68
C GLU A 548 19.16 -42.48 -4.12
N LEU A 549 18.27 -42.68 -5.10
CA LEU A 549 18.55 -42.43 -6.52
C LEU A 549 18.96 -40.97 -6.75
N SER A 550 18.20 -39.99 -6.23
CA SER A 550 18.56 -38.57 -6.43
C SER A 550 19.85 -38.17 -5.70
N SER A 551 20.25 -38.85 -4.61
CA SER A 551 21.59 -38.70 -4.03
C SER A 551 22.67 -39.25 -4.96
N ARG A 552 22.49 -40.49 -5.44
CA ARG A 552 23.42 -41.14 -6.39
C ARG A 552 23.58 -40.34 -7.68
N ASP A 553 22.51 -39.80 -8.25
CA ASP A 553 22.57 -38.98 -9.48
C ASP A 553 23.39 -37.70 -9.27
N ARG A 554 23.28 -37.05 -8.09
CA ARG A 554 24.11 -35.89 -7.72
C ARG A 554 25.58 -36.27 -7.53
N GLU A 555 25.85 -37.37 -6.83
CA GLU A 555 27.20 -37.91 -6.63
C GLU A 555 27.86 -38.27 -7.97
N LEU A 556 27.09 -38.87 -8.90
CA LEU A 556 27.54 -39.30 -10.23
C LEU A 556 27.74 -38.09 -11.17
N LEU A 557 26.87 -37.08 -11.11
CA LEU A 557 27.07 -35.81 -11.82
C LEU A 557 28.36 -35.11 -11.36
N ALA A 558 28.56 -34.93 -10.05
CA ALA A 558 29.77 -34.35 -9.49
C ALA A 558 31.03 -35.12 -9.94
N ALA A 559 31.05 -36.45 -9.77
CA ALA A 559 32.18 -37.28 -10.16
C ALA A 559 32.48 -37.26 -11.67
N ARG A 560 31.46 -37.09 -12.53
CA ARG A 560 31.65 -36.89 -13.98
C ARG A 560 32.26 -35.53 -14.30
N THR A 561 31.89 -34.49 -13.57
CA THR A 561 32.34 -33.12 -13.86
C THR A 561 33.71 -32.85 -13.26
N ASP A 562 34.01 -33.43 -12.10
CA ASP A 562 35.37 -33.50 -11.55
C ASP A 562 36.31 -34.26 -12.50
N LEU A 563 35.83 -35.32 -13.16
CA LEU A 563 36.63 -36.07 -14.14
C LEU A 563 36.84 -35.30 -15.45
N ALA A 564 35.82 -34.62 -15.98
CA ALA A 564 35.94 -33.80 -17.18
C ALA A 564 36.90 -32.61 -16.98
N ALA A 565 36.80 -31.94 -15.82
CA ALA A 565 37.63 -30.80 -15.44
C ALA A 565 39.13 -31.09 -15.34
N VAL A 566 39.55 -32.37 -15.30
CA VAL A 566 40.97 -32.78 -15.31
C VAL A 566 41.60 -32.67 -16.71
N ASP A 567 40.79 -32.79 -17.78
CA ASP A 567 41.25 -32.77 -19.18
C ASP A 567 41.04 -31.40 -19.88
N GLN A 568 40.54 -30.39 -19.16
CA GLN A 568 40.19 -29.06 -19.68
C GLN A 568 41.16 -27.95 -19.21
N GLU A 569 41.15 -26.78 -19.87
CA GLU A 569 41.91 -25.61 -19.41
C GLU A 569 41.31 -25.03 -18.12
N GLU A 570 42.14 -24.45 -17.23
CA GLU A 570 41.75 -24.05 -15.86
C GLU A 570 40.49 -23.16 -15.78
N ILE A 571 40.24 -22.32 -16.79
CA ILE A 571 39.10 -21.39 -16.81
C ILE A 571 37.80 -22.14 -17.18
N ASP A 572 37.82 -22.93 -18.24
CA ASP A 572 36.66 -23.69 -18.72
C ASP A 572 36.26 -24.77 -17.69
N ALA A 573 37.25 -25.46 -17.12
CA ALA A 573 37.08 -26.41 -16.02
C ALA A 573 36.38 -25.77 -14.81
N LEU A 574 36.72 -24.53 -14.45
CA LEU A 574 36.10 -23.79 -13.36
C LEU A 574 34.68 -23.29 -13.69
N GLU A 575 34.35 -23.00 -14.96
CA GLU A 575 33.00 -22.65 -15.38
C GLU A 575 32.07 -23.88 -15.38
N ASP A 576 32.52 -25.03 -15.89
CA ASP A 576 31.76 -26.28 -15.85
C ASP A 576 31.51 -26.75 -14.40
N LEU A 577 32.55 -26.79 -13.55
CA LEU A 577 32.40 -27.13 -12.12
C LEU A 577 31.47 -26.16 -11.36
N LYS A 578 31.43 -24.89 -11.76
CA LYS A 578 30.53 -23.89 -11.18
C LYS A 578 29.08 -24.13 -11.63
N ALA A 579 28.85 -24.39 -12.93
CA ALA A 579 27.53 -24.69 -13.47
C ALA A 579 26.94 -25.97 -12.86
N THR A 580 27.75 -27.00 -12.66
CA THR A 580 27.28 -28.28 -12.13
C THR A 580 27.01 -28.22 -10.63
N ASN A 581 27.82 -27.44 -9.89
CA ASN A 581 27.55 -27.11 -8.49
C ASN A 581 26.28 -26.25 -8.34
N GLU A 582 25.98 -25.35 -9.27
CA GLU A 582 24.71 -24.60 -9.31
C GLU A 582 23.50 -25.52 -9.57
N ILE A 583 23.62 -26.48 -10.48
CA ILE A 583 22.60 -27.53 -10.71
C ILE A 583 22.37 -28.36 -9.43
N ILE A 584 23.44 -28.87 -8.81
CA ILE A 584 23.37 -29.65 -7.56
C ILE A 584 22.76 -28.82 -6.41
N THR A 585 23.16 -27.55 -6.30
CA THR A 585 22.58 -26.59 -5.35
C THR A 585 21.09 -26.36 -5.58
N SER A 586 20.64 -26.26 -6.83
CA SER A 586 19.22 -26.11 -7.17
C SER A 586 18.41 -27.36 -6.79
N SER A 587 18.98 -28.56 -6.99
CA SER A 587 18.39 -29.82 -6.56
C SER A 587 18.22 -29.89 -5.05
N PHE A 588 19.27 -29.57 -4.26
CA PHE A 588 19.15 -29.53 -2.80
C PHE A 588 18.11 -28.51 -2.31
N LYS A 589 17.96 -27.35 -2.98
CA LYS A 589 16.93 -26.35 -2.63
C LYS A 589 15.51 -26.83 -2.96
N ASN A 590 15.34 -27.58 -4.05
CA ASN A 590 14.06 -28.21 -4.37
C ASN A 590 13.68 -29.31 -3.36
N ASP A 591 14.64 -30.17 -2.96
CA ASP A 591 14.41 -31.19 -1.93
C ASP A 591 14.01 -30.56 -0.58
N LEU A 592 14.71 -29.50 -0.17
CA LEU A 592 14.41 -28.75 1.07
C LEU A 592 13.01 -28.12 1.00
N LEU A 593 12.62 -27.55 -0.15
CA LEU A 593 11.28 -27.01 -0.38
C LEU A 593 10.19 -28.11 -0.33
N ILE A 594 10.45 -29.29 -0.91
CA ILE A 594 9.55 -30.45 -0.84
C ILE A 594 9.38 -30.90 0.61
N LEU A 595 10.47 -31.04 1.37
CA LEU A 595 10.44 -31.44 2.77
C LEU A 595 9.74 -30.41 3.66
N GLN A 596 9.96 -29.11 3.44
CA GLN A 596 9.22 -28.03 4.11
C GLN A 596 7.73 -28.08 3.78
N ASN A 597 7.34 -28.44 2.56
CA ASN A 597 5.93 -28.55 2.18
C ASN A 597 5.27 -29.80 2.76
N GLN A 598 5.95 -30.95 2.77
CA GLN A 598 5.50 -32.16 3.46
C GLN A 598 5.32 -31.94 4.97
N HIS A 599 6.25 -31.23 5.61
CA HIS A 599 6.11 -30.86 7.01
C HIS A 599 4.88 -29.95 7.25
N LYS A 600 4.64 -28.96 6.39
CA LYS A 600 3.45 -28.10 6.47
C LYS A 600 2.16 -28.91 6.32
N THR A 601 2.06 -29.80 5.34
CA THR A 601 0.84 -30.62 5.13
C THR A 601 0.59 -31.56 6.31
N LEU A 602 1.61 -32.26 6.81
CA LEU A 602 1.42 -33.10 8.01
C LEU A 602 1.03 -32.26 9.23
N THR A 603 1.57 -31.05 9.38
CA THR A 603 1.18 -30.14 10.46
C THR A 603 -0.28 -29.69 10.34
N THR A 604 -0.77 -29.37 9.13
CA THR A 604 -2.18 -29.00 8.92
C THR A 604 -3.13 -30.18 9.11
N ASP A 605 -2.76 -31.37 8.65
CA ASP A 605 -3.59 -32.57 8.77
C ASP A 605 -3.70 -33.01 10.24
N HIS A 606 -2.61 -32.89 10.99
CA HIS A 606 -2.54 -33.16 12.43
C HIS A 606 -3.38 -32.15 13.24
N GLU A 607 -3.37 -30.86 12.89
CA GLU A 607 -4.21 -29.85 13.57
C GLU A 607 -5.70 -30.02 13.23
N GLN A 608 -6.03 -30.48 12.01
CA GLN A 608 -7.38 -30.93 11.66
C GLN A 608 -7.80 -32.16 12.47
N GLN A 609 -6.92 -33.15 12.66
CA GLN A 609 -7.22 -34.33 13.50
C GLN A 609 -7.39 -33.97 14.98
N LYS A 610 -6.65 -33.00 15.52
CA LYS A 610 -6.92 -32.44 16.87
C LYS A 610 -8.27 -31.76 16.94
N THR A 611 -8.63 -30.97 15.93
CA THR A 611 -9.95 -30.33 15.86
C THR A 611 -11.07 -31.37 15.84
N GLN A 612 -10.93 -32.41 15.01
CA GLN A 612 -11.87 -33.54 14.97
C GLN A 612 -11.94 -34.30 16.31
N LEU A 613 -10.82 -34.50 17.01
CA LEU A 613 -10.83 -35.09 18.36
C LEU A 613 -11.57 -34.18 19.36
N ILE A 614 -11.40 -32.87 19.29
CA ILE A 614 -12.11 -31.91 20.14
C ILE A 614 -13.61 -31.92 19.83
N ASP A 615 -14.01 -31.94 18.56
CA ASP A 615 -15.42 -32.01 18.16
C ASP A 615 -16.08 -33.33 18.61
N VAL A 616 -15.40 -34.47 18.45
CA VAL A 616 -15.85 -35.78 18.97
C VAL A 616 -15.95 -35.80 20.50
N LEU A 617 -15.03 -35.12 21.21
CA LEU A 617 -15.12 -34.97 22.67
C LEU A 617 -16.31 -34.09 23.08
N LEU A 618 -16.56 -32.98 22.38
CA LEU A 618 -17.70 -32.09 22.62
C LEU A 618 -19.04 -32.77 22.30
N GLU A 619 -19.10 -33.58 21.24
CA GLU A 619 -20.27 -34.38 20.90
C GLU A 619 -20.50 -35.49 21.95
N LYS A 620 -19.45 -36.19 22.40
CA LYS A 620 -19.57 -37.14 23.51
C LYS A 620 -20.06 -36.47 24.80
N ASP A 621 -19.57 -35.27 25.13
CA ASP A 621 -20.00 -34.53 26.32
C ASP A 621 -21.43 -33.97 26.20
N ARG A 622 -21.92 -33.67 24.99
CA ARG A 622 -23.35 -33.39 24.74
C ARG A 622 -24.19 -34.64 24.95
N LEU A 623 -23.84 -35.74 24.30
CA LEU A 623 -24.54 -37.02 24.41
C LEU A 623 -24.58 -37.53 25.86
N MET A 624 -23.51 -37.35 26.65
CA MET A 624 -23.51 -37.70 28.09
C MET A 624 -24.43 -36.79 28.92
N LYS A 625 -24.57 -35.50 28.59
CA LYS A 625 -25.50 -34.58 29.27
C LYS A 625 -26.95 -34.88 28.92
N GLU A 626 -27.23 -35.19 27.65
CA GLU A 626 -28.54 -35.66 27.19
C GLU A 626 -28.91 -36.97 27.92
N LEU A 627 -27.98 -37.93 27.99
CA LEU A 627 -28.10 -39.16 28.79
C LEU A 627 -28.50 -38.88 30.26
N ALA A 628 -27.80 -37.95 30.91
CA ALA A 628 -28.05 -37.60 32.30
C ALA A 628 -29.45 -37.00 32.49
N SER A 629 -29.85 -36.05 31.63
CA SER A 629 -31.18 -35.45 31.67
C SER A 629 -32.31 -36.45 31.40
N PHE A 630 -32.10 -37.39 30.48
CA PHE A 630 -33.07 -38.47 30.18
C PHE A 630 -33.19 -39.45 31.36
N LYS A 631 -32.08 -39.74 32.04
CA LYS A 631 -32.04 -40.58 33.24
C LYS A 631 -32.73 -39.93 34.44
N GLU A 632 -32.61 -38.60 34.59
CA GLU A 632 -33.34 -37.84 35.61
C GLU A 632 -34.85 -37.79 35.31
N GLN A 633 -35.26 -37.70 34.05
CA GLN A 633 -36.67 -37.66 33.65
C GLN A 633 -37.40 -39.01 33.75
N ASN A 634 -36.73 -40.14 33.45
CA ASN A 634 -37.39 -41.46 33.29
C ASN A 634 -37.24 -42.45 34.47
N GLY A 635 -36.78 -42.01 35.64
CA GLY A 635 -37.18 -42.65 36.92
C GLY A 635 -36.94 -44.16 37.11
N THR A 636 -35.73 -44.66 36.81
CA THR A 636 -35.19 -45.99 37.22
C THR A 636 -35.89 -47.29 36.76
N ASN A 637 -37.11 -47.26 36.22
CA ASN A 637 -37.89 -48.47 35.89
C ASN A 637 -38.06 -48.66 34.38
N GLY A 638 -37.02 -49.15 33.71
CA GLY A 638 -37.07 -49.47 32.27
C GLY A 638 -35.79 -50.12 31.73
N ASP A 639 -35.91 -51.38 31.34
CA ASP A 639 -35.03 -52.19 30.48
C ASP A 639 -33.50 -52.09 30.63
N ASP A 640 -32.95 -53.14 31.25
CA ASP A 640 -31.53 -53.52 31.23
C ASP A 640 -30.94 -53.54 29.80
N ALA A 641 -31.75 -53.88 28.79
CA ALA A 641 -31.37 -53.85 27.37
C ALA A 641 -31.02 -52.44 26.86
N TYR A 642 -31.72 -51.40 27.31
CA TYR A 642 -31.41 -50.01 26.95
C TYR A 642 -30.08 -49.58 27.58
N GLN A 643 -29.85 -49.89 28.86
CA GLN A 643 -28.57 -49.63 29.53
C GLN A 643 -27.40 -50.41 28.90
N LYS A 644 -27.65 -51.62 28.37
CA LYS A 644 -26.66 -52.47 27.71
C LYS A 644 -26.30 -51.99 26.29
N ALA A 645 -27.27 -51.49 25.54
CA ALA A 645 -27.02 -50.80 24.27
C ALA A 645 -26.28 -49.48 24.48
N GLN A 646 -26.69 -48.71 25.49
CA GLN A 646 -26.11 -47.42 25.86
C GLN A 646 -24.65 -47.55 26.33
N SER A 647 -24.33 -48.52 27.19
CA SER A 647 -22.95 -48.81 27.61
C SER A 647 -22.09 -49.36 26.48
N LYS A 648 -22.65 -50.14 25.54
CA LYS A 648 -21.95 -50.55 24.31
C LYS A 648 -21.61 -49.35 23.42
N ALA A 649 -22.52 -48.39 23.24
CA ALA A 649 -22.25 -47.16 22.49
C ALA A 649 -21.17 -46.29 23.16
N ILE A 650 -21.18 -46.18 24.49
CA ILE A 650 -20.12 -45.47 25.25
C ILE A 650 -18.76 -46.16 25.07
N MET A 651 -18.71 -47.49 25.15
CA MET A 651 -17.49 -48.27 24.91
C MET A 651 -16.97 -48.11 23.47
N GLU A 652 -17.86 -48.09 22.47
CA GLU A 652 -17.49 -47.88 21.06
C GLU A 652 -16.95 -46.47 20.81
N ALA A 653 -17.56 -45.44 21.42
CA ALA A 653 -17.07 -44.06 21.39
C ALA A 653 -15.71 -43.88 22.12
N GLU A 654 -15.52 -44.55 23.27
CA GLU A 654 -14.25 -44.48 24.00
C GLU A 654 -13.12 -45.23 23.28
N ASN A 655 -13.42 -46.37 22.64
CA ASN A 655 -12.48 -47.06 21.76
C ASN A 655 -12.11 -46.21 20.53
N ALA A 656 -13.08 -45.53 19.91
CA ALA A 656 -12.83 -44.60 18.81
C ALA A 656 -11.94 -43.41 19.25
N ARG A 657 -12.19 -42.83 20.43
CA ARG A 657 -11.33 -41.79 21.02
C ARG A 657 -9.90 -42.29 21.21
N ASN A 658 -9.74 -43.48 21.80
CA ASN A 658 -8.42 -44.04 22.10
C ASN A 658 -7.61 -44.31 20.81
N ALA A 659 -8.25 -44.85 19.77
CA ALA A 659 -7.63 -45.05 18.46
C ALA A 659 -7.21 -43.71 17.80
N LEU A 660 -8.07 -42.69 17.81
CA LEU A 660 -7.74 -41.36 17.28
C LEU A 660 -6.60 -40.69 18.07
N GLN A 661 -6.55 -40.89 19.39
CA GLN A 661 -5.47 -40.39 20.24
C GLN A 661 -4.13 -41.12 19.99
N GLU A 662 -4.15 -42.39 19.61
CA GLU A 662 -2.96 -43.15 19.20
C GLU A 662 -2.47 -42.77 17.79
N GLN A 663 -3.40 -42.50 16.88
CA GLN A 663 -3.09 -41.92 15.56
C GLN A 663 -2.44 -40.54 15.69
N ILE A 664 -2.96 -39.65 16.55
CA ILE A 664 -2.37 -38.34 16.80
C ILE A 664 -0.95 -38.46 17.37
N LYS A 665 -0.70 -39.38 18.33
CA LYS A 665 0.64 -39.64 18.89
C LYS A 665 1.65 -40.15 17.86
N THR A 666 1.22 -40.98 16.91
CA THR A 666 2.10 -41.48 15.85
C THR A 666 2.36 -40.43 14.77
N GLN A 667 1.42 -39.51 14.53
CA GLN A 667 1.70 -38.30 13.74
C GLN A 667 2.65 -37.33 14.46
N ASP A 668 2.50 -37.11 15.77
CA ASP A 668 3.41 -36.28 16.58
C ASP A 668 4.87 -36.74 16.45
N SER A 669 5.14 -38.06 16.52
CA SER A 669 6.51 -38.57 16.37
C SER A 669 7.06 -38.41 14.95
N ILE A 670 6.24 -38.62 13.91
CA ILE A 670 6.63 -38.38 12.51
C ILE A 670 6.93 -36.90 12.27
N ILE A 671 6.11 -35.99 12.82
CA ILE A 671 6.33 -34.54 12.72
C ILE A 671 7.64 -34.14 13.43
N GLN A 672 7.92 -34.68 14.62
CA GLN A 672 9.18 -34.41 15.33
C GLN A 672 10.41 -34.92 14.57
N ASP A 673 10.35 -36.11 13.97
CA ASP A 673 11.47 -36.62 13.17
C ASP A 673 11.63 -35.91 11.82
N LEU A 674 10.55 -35.44 11.20
CA LEU A 674 10.61 -34.54 10.05
C LEU A 674 11.23 -33.19 10.44
N GLN A 675 10.88 -32.61 11.59
CA GLN A 675 11.49 -31.38 12.10
C GLN A 675 12.99 -31.55 12.37
N ARG A 676 13.42 -32.69 12.92
CA ARG A 676 14.84 -33.04 13.10
C ARG A 676 15.57 -33.14 11.76
N ARG A 677 15.01 -33.88 10.80
CA ARG A 677 15.58 -34.03 9.44
C ARG A 677 15.69 -32.68 8.73
N LEU A 678 14.61 -31.91 8.72
CA LEU A 678 14.53 -30.57 8.13
C LEU A 678 15.55 -29.62 8.75
N LYS A 679 15.65 -29.58 10.08
CA LYS A 679 16.69 -28.81 10.77
C LYS A 679 18.10 -29.25 10.36
N SER A 680 18.39 -30.55 10.31
CA SER A 680 19.71 -31.05 9.89
C SER A 680 20.04 -30.73 8.42
N ALA A 681 19.03 -30.66 7.55
CA ALA A 681 19.15 -30.30 6.14
C ALA A 681 19.29 -28.77 5.94
N GLU A 682 18.75 -27.96 6.84
CA GLU A 682 18.98 -26.50 6.88
C GLU A 682 20.37 -26.18 7.46
N GLU A 683 20.79 -26.83 8.54
CA GLU A 683 22.13 -26.69 9.13
C GLU A 683 23.26 -27.22 8.22
N SER A 684 22.98 -28.24 7.40
CA SER A 684 23.90 -28.77 6.36
C SER A 684 23.62 -28.21 4.96
N GLY A 685 22.74 -27.20 4.86
CA GLY A 685 22.18 -26.77 3.58
C GLY A 685 23.19 -26.01 2.69
N PRO A 686 22.91 -25.89 1.38
CA PRO A 686 23.83 -25.22 0.45
C PRO A 686 24.09 -23.75 0.81
N ASP A 687 23.15 -23.06 1.45
CA ASP A 687 23.36 -21.68 1.91
C ASP A 687 24.21 -21.60 3.20
N ALA A 688 24.19 -22.63 4.06
CA ALA A 688 25.11 -22.75 5.20
C ALA A 688 26.53 -23.07 4.72
N GLN A 689 26.67 -24.01 3.77
CA GLN A 689 27.93 -24.33 3.11
C GLN A 689 28.50 -23.12 2.34
N LYS A 690 27.64 -22.34 1.68
CA LYS A 690 28.02 -21.08 1.01
C LYS A 690 28.50 -20.04 2.02
N ALA A 691 27.85 -19.88 3.17
CA ALA A 691 28.30 -18.97 4.22
C ALA A 691 29.67 -19.39 4.81
N ALA A 692 29.91 -20.69 5.01
CA ALA A 692 31.20 -21.21 5.43
C ALA A 692 32.31 -20.94 4.38
N ASN A 693 32.02 -21.21 3.10
CA ASN A 693 32.93 -20.93 1.99
C ASN A 693 33.22 -19.43 1.84
N GLU A 694 32.21 -18.56 1.98
CA GLU A 694 32.39 -17.10 1.92
C GLU A 694 33.24 -16.58 3.10
N ALA A 695 33.08 -17.16 4.30
CA ALA A 695 33.95 -16.86 5.44
C ALA A 695 35.40 -17.33 5.19
N MET A 696 35.60 -18.50 4.58
CA MET A 696 36.91 -19.01 4.19
C MET A 696 37.57 -18.11 3.12
N ILE A 697 36.82 -17.69 2.09
CA ILE A 697 37.29 -16.76 1.05
C ILE A 697 37.67 -15.41 1.67
N LYS A 698 36.87 -14.86 2.59
CA LYS A 698 37.21 -13.61 3.31
C LYS A 698 38.48 -13.74 4.16
N ASN A 699 38.71 -14.89 4.78
CA ASN A 699 39.95 -15.16 5.50
C ASN A 699 41.15 -15.27 4.55
N LEU A 700 41.02 -16.00 3.44
CA LEU A 700 42.07 -16.12 2.42
C LEU A 700 42.43 -14.77 1.79
N LEU A 701 41.44 -13.94 1.44
CA LEU A 701 41.65 -12.57 0.95
C LEU A 701 42.40 -11.71 1.99
N ARG A 702 42.06 -11.84 3.27
CA ARG A 702 42.75 -11.13 4.37
C ARG A 702 44.19 -11.61 4.54
N GLU A 703 44.45 -12.91 4.43
CA GLU A 703 45.83 -13.43 4.43
C GLU A 703 46.61 -12.95 3.21
N ASN A 704 46.00 -12.94 2.02
CA ASN A 704 46.65 -12.48 0.79
C ASN A 704 46.99 -10.97 0.84
N ALA A 705 46.12 -10.15 1.46
CA ALA A 705 46.41 -8.74 1.74
C ALA A 705 47.56 -8.56 2.76
N LEU A 706 47.64 -9.40 3.80
CA LEU A 706 48.74 -9.41 4.77
C LEU A 706 50.07 -9.87 4.13
N ILE A 707 50.02 -10.84 3.21
CA ILE A 707 51.18 -11.28 2.42
C ILE A 707 51.64 -10.18 1.46
N SER A 708 50.70 -9.54 0.75
CA SER A 708 50.98 -8.44 -0.20
C SER A 708 51.59 -7.22 0.48
N THR A 709 51.08 -6.83 1.65
CA THR A 709 51.64 -5.72 2.44
C THR A 709 53.00 -6.07 3.04
N ALA A 710 53.23 -7.31 3.48
CA ALA A 710 54.55 -7.78 3.89
C ALA A 710 55.56 -7.83 2.72
N TRP A 711 55.11 -8.20 1.52
CA TRP A 711 55.93 -8.12 0.29
C TRP A 711 56.26 -6.69 -0.10
N TYR A 712 55.32 -5.75 0.04
CA TYR A 712 55.55 -4.33 -0.22
C TYR A 712 56.55 -3.73 0.78
N ASP A 713 56.42 -4.03 2.08
CA ASP A 713 57.39 -3.63 3.11
C ASP A 713 58.77 -4.25 2.85
N LEU A 714 58.85 -5.54 2.50
CA LEU A 714 60.12 -6.19 2.13
C LEU A 714 60.77 -5.55 0.88
N SER A 715 59.97 -5.26 -0.15
CA SER A 715 60.45 -4.61 -1.38
C SER A 715 60.91 -3.17 -1.12
N SER A 716 60.14 -2.41 -0.33
CA SER A 716 60.50 -1.05 0.11
C SER A 716 61.81 -1.04 0.92
N ARG A 717 62.02 -2.04 1.80
CA ARG A 717 63.29 -2.23 2.51
C ARG A 717 64.44 -2.57 1.56
N LEU A 718 64.22 -3.41 0.55
CA LEU A 718 65.23 -3.73 -0.45
C LEU A 718 65.61 -2.50 -1.31
N GLN A 719 64.64 -1.68 -1.70
CA GLN A 719 64.86 -0.43 -2.45
C GLN A 719 65.54 0.66 -1.61
N SER A 720 65.18 0.79 -0.32
CA SER A 720 65.78 1.79 0.58
C SER A 720 67.19 1.43 1.09
N ASN A 721 67.65 0.19 0.90
CA ASN A 721 69.02 -0.25 1.25
C ASN A 721 70.14 0.34 0.34
N HIS A 722 69.86 1.38 -0.44
CA HIS A 722 70.88 2.20 -1.12
C HIS A 722 71.42 3.36 -0.26
N VAL A 723 70.93 3.54 0.97
CA VAL A 723 71.56 4.43 1.97
C VAL A 723 72.10 3.61 3.14
N VAL A 724 73.41 3.66 3.33
CA VAL A 724 74.12 2.96 4.42
C VAL A 724 73.79 3.60 5.77
N LEU A 725 73.27 2.82 6.72
CA LEU A 725 73.51 3.05 8.15
C LEU A 725 73.36 1.76 8.99
N GLN A 726 73.95 1.77 10.19
CA GLN A 726 74.37 0.56 10.88
C GLN A 726 73.25 -0.26 11.53
N ARG A 727 73.45 -1.58 11.42
CA ARG A 727 72.81 -2.67 12.19
C ARG A 727 72.40 -2.28 13.62
N ARG A 728 71.16 -2.62 14.01
CA ARG A 728 70.89 -3.17 15.35
C ARG A 728 70.39 -4.61 15.23
N GLN A 729 70.88 -5.46 16.12
CA GLN A 729 70.46 -6.86 16.25
C GLN A 729 69.16 -6.90 17.06
N ASP A 730 68.05 -7.22 16.40
CA ASP A 730 66.83 -7.68 17.05
C ASP A 730 66.34 -8.94 16.31
N ALA A 731 66.13 -10.03 17.05
CA ALA A 731 65.80 -11.32 16.45
C ALA A 731 64.42 -11.28 15.75
N PRO A 732 64.24 -11.98 14.62
CA PRO A 732 63.08 -11.82 13.74
C PRO A 732 61.79 -12.44 14.32
N ARG A 733 61.20 -11.81 15.34
CA ARG A 733 59.77 -11.91 15.64
C ARG A 733 59.00 -11.25 14.49
N SER A 734 58.80 -12.02 13.42
CA SER A 734 58.09 -11.62 12.20
C SER A 734 56.87 -10.76 12.54
N TRP A 735 56.79 -9.58 11.92
CA TRP A 735 55.67 -8.63 12.10
C TRP A 735 54.32 -9.31 11.82
N LEU A 736 54.30 -10.20 10.84
CA LEU A 736 53.15 -11.02 10.45
C LEU A 736 52.71 -11.97 11.59
N ASN A 737 53.63 -12.45 12.43
CA ASN A 737 53.30 -13.27 13.60
C ASN A 737 52.72 -12.42 14.76
N LYS A 738 53.21 -11.19 14.96
CA LYS A 738 52.59 -10.23 15.90
C LYS A 738 51.16 -9.85 15.47
N GLN A 739 50.95 -9.59 14.18
CA GLN A 739 49.62 -9.35 13.59
C GLN A 739 48.69 -10.55 13.79
N ARG A 740 49.12 -11.77 13.47
CA ARG A 740 48.33 -13.00 13.69
C ARG A 740 47.93 -13.18 15.16
N GLN A 741 48.82 -12.91 16.12
CA GLN A 741 48.48 -12.99 17.55
C GLN A 741 47.44 -11.95 18.00
N MET A 742 47.45 -10.73 17.44
CA MET A 742 46.42 -9.72 17.74
C MET A 742 45.06 -10.04 17.12
N VAL A 743 45.03 -10.71 15.96
CA VAL A 743 43.78 -11.02 15.24
C VAL A 743 43.12 -12.32 15.73
N ASN A 744 43.91 -13.33 16.13
CA ASN A 744 43.39 -14.60 16.62
C ASN A 744 43.01 -14.58 18.12
N ALA A 745 42.96 -13.41 18.74
CA ALA A 745 42.49 -13.21 20.11
C ALA A 745 40.95 -13.28 20.19
N THR A 746 40.39 -14.48 20.02
CA THR A 746 38.97 -14.72 20.31
C THR A 746 38.67 -14.39 21.78
N PRO A 747 37.58 -13.68 22.08
CA PRO A 747 37.17 -13.46 23.47
C PRO A 747 36.83 -14.81 24.09
N ARG A 748 37.50 -15.15 25.21
CA ARG A 748 37.09 -16.29 26.02
C ARG A 748 35.69 -16.01 26.57
N ARG A 749 34.78 -16.98 26.39
CA ARG A 749 33.56 -17.09 27.20
C ARG A 749 33.92 -17.45 28.64
#